data_AF-A0A380BHW2-F1
#
_entry.id   AF-A0A380BHW2-F1
#
_cell.length_a   1.000
_cell.length_b   1.000
_cell.length_c   1.000
_cell.angle_alpha   90.00
_cell.angle_beta   90.00
_cell.angle_gamma   90.00
#
_symmetry.space_group_name_H-M   'P 1'
#
loop_
_entity.id
_entity.type
_entity.pdbx_description
1 polymer ?
#
loop_
_entity_poly.entity_id
_entity_poly.type
_entity_poly.pdbx_seq_one_letter_code
_entity_poly.pdbx_strand_id
1 'polypeptide(L)'
;MRYHKLLSKAALAYGIEHEHALEEYFELRYTNNTIEVSVLNNHLIPLDNIDLFNKETLNPSTHHTDAGRLIIVFRKHKFYKHLQVQLFESEITKNGKLKNPVKPVDTSDRIWKCKDITESRFFTAIRLLEQNTQDASDPNLPKALEAVVHNPFQLEVFVHDASLSENILASSLNAVLLKQSSVQSKLHIRKKGSFLSVEGYLLVGREEIALSDVNIQFDYFVQVKHSLYFIHDKTVRSLIQMFKNRNNALWIHVSKFEYFKTQILDPLSDQVSISYPDIPRASKKQLDQHLYYTDTEAIIYLDESQEYVTLTPVMRYGDVEVPVRSKRQIFGIDESGKSYIVERQQDRETALSGLLIRQHPYFEEQLNESFLYFYLHRKHFLNEDWFLNVFEEWHSQGIRIIGFDTLKNNTISPFKANINIEVLSGINWFNVNVNVSFGRKKASAKNLEKAVRNKSKFVLLDDGTHGILPEEWLEKFKEYFQAGEWNDEEQLLIAKTNFNDIDRLFEASQLHESAKQEIEQLKNKAKNFKELNEVNVSKYFNGKLRSYQLEGLKWLNFLDDFNFGGCLADDMGLGKTIQIIAFILSQRDKADQNCNLLVLPKTLLFNWQHELEKFAPSIRFLLLDGTDRVRNTTDFDHYELILISYHTLLTDINYLKKFRFNYVFLDESQQIKNPNSQRYKAACLLQSRNRIVMTGTPIENSTMDLYAQLSFASPGLLGSKKYFKDVFTTPIDAFSDRKRTEMLYNKINPFILRRTKAEVARELPEKNELVIYCEMKPAQRRIYDLYEKEFREFISATEGDEIRKSPMYVLKGLTKLRQICNSTKLLKTEDLSTEDNSAKIETLIEQIEDNIAYHKIIVFSQFVSMLQLIQKALSAKDIDTSMLTGKTKNREQIVRTFQQQDDNRVLLISLKAGGTGLNLTAASLVYLVDPWWNPAVENQAIDRAYRIGQQQTVTAVRLITPDTVEEKMIKMQQSKNELASALIGKEGNPLLQNFTKEQLLSLLR
;
A
#
# COMPACT_ATOMS: atom_id res chain seq x y z
N MET A 1 -98.73 36.53 36.19
CA MET A 1 -98.20 36.24 34.83
C MET A 1 -97.22 37.28 34.31
N ARG A 2 -97.62 38.49 33.87
CA ARG A 2 -96.71 39.43 33.15
C ARG A 2 -95.47 39.85 33.98
N TYR A 3 -95.66 40.03 35.29
CA TYR A 3 -94.63 40.31 36.30
C TYR A 3 -93.52 39.23 36.33
N HIS A 4 -93.88 37.99 36.69
CA HIS A 4 -93.01 36.81 36.70
C HIS A 4 -92.22 36.60 35.37
N LYS A 5 -92.82 36.95 34.23
CA LYS A 5 -92.18 36.82 32.90
C LYS A 5 -91.13 37.91 32.59
N LEU A 6 -91.05 38.98 33.38
CA LEU A 6 -89.94 39.95 33.36
C LEU A 6 -88.78 39.47 34.25
N LEU A 7 -89.09 38.99 35.47
CA LEU A 7 -88.09 38.48 36.42
C LEU A 7 -87.31 37.28 35.83
N SER A 8 -88.02 36.30 35.26
CA SER A 8 -87.42 35.16 34.55
C SER A 8 -86.47 35.58 33.41
N LYS A 9 -86.68 36.75 32.77
CA LYS A 9 -85.80 37.26 31.72
C LYS A 9 -84.54 37.95 32.27
N ALA A 10 -84.58 38.47 33.50
CA ALA A 10 -83.41 39.02 34.18
C ALA A 10 -82.55 37.91 34.82
N ALA A 11 -83.19 36.88 35.39
CA ALA A 11 -82.54 35.71 35.98
C ALA A 11 -81.59 34.96 35.01
N LEU A 12 -81.89 35.01 33.70
CA LEU A 12 -81.13 34.38 32.62
C LEU A 12 -79.68 34.90 32.51
N ALA A 13 -79.39 36.14 32.94
CA ALA A 13 -78.02 36.67 33.01
C ALA A 13 -77.18 36.09 34.19
N TYR A 14 -77.81 35.33 35.07
CA TYR A 14 -77.24 34.73 36.28
C TYR A 14 -77.41 33.20 36.33
N GLY A 15 -78.07 32.59 35.33
CA GLY A 15 -78.23 31.13 35.21
C GLY A 15 -79.21 30.49 36.20
N ILE A 16 -80.19 31.25 36.72
CA ILE A 16 -81.16 30.81 37.73
C ILE A 16 -82.63 30.88 37.25
N GLU A 17 -82.87 30.91 35.94
CA GLU A 17 -84.19 31.09 35.31
C GLU A 17 -85.22 29.96 35.54
N HIS A 18 -84.85 28.92 36.29
CA HIS A 18 -85.70 27.77 36.65
C HIS A 18 -85.87 27.57 38.16
N GLU A 19 -85.35 28.48 38.99
CA GLU A 19 -85.62 28.50 40.43
C GLU A 19 -87.08 28.84 40.75
N HIS A 20 -87.58 28.33 41.87
CA HIS A 20 -88.88 28.72 42.40
C HIS A 20 -88.75 29.96 43.29
N ALA A 21 -89.77 30.83 43.29
CA ALA A 21 -89.80 32.09 44.05
C ALA A 21 -88.68 33.12 43.70
N LEU A 22 -88.46 33.36 42.39
CA LEU A 22 -87.61 34.45 41.85
C LEU A 22 -87.89 35.85 42.44
N GLU A 23 -89.03 36.05 43.09
CA GLU A 23 -89.49 37.30 43.70
C GLU A 23 -88.71 37.65 45.00
N GLU A 24 -87.97 36.70 45.58
CA GLU A 24 -87.04 36.96 46.71
C GLU A 24 -85.70 37.57 46.25
N TYR A 25 -85.36 37.46 44.97
CA TYR A 25 -84.04 37.83 44.43
C TYR A 25 -84.05 39.12 43.60
N PHE A 26 -85.21 39.58 43.14
CA PHE A 26 -85.34 40.68 42.17
C PHE A 26 -86.59 41.56 42.43
N GLU A 27 -86.40 42.88 42.48
CA GLU A 27 -87.47 43.90 42.55
C GLU A 27 -87.72 44.54 41.16
N LEU A 28 -88.95 44.99 40.89
CA LEU A 28 -89.34 45.73 39.69
C LEU A 28 -89.65 47.19 40.03
N ARG A 29 -88.97 48.14 39.38
CA ARG A 29 -89.16 49.60 39.56
C ARG A 29 -89.65 50.24 38.25
N TYR A 30 -90.41 51.33 38.35
CA TYR A 30 -90.97 52.03 37.19
C TYR A 30 -90.42 53.46 37.08
N THR A 31 -89.71 53.73 36.00
CA THR A 31 -88.93 54.96 35.78
C THR A 31 -89.03 55.34 34.31
N ASN A 32 -89.30 56.64 34.03
CA ASN A 32 -89.38 57.19 32.67
C ASN A 32 -90.30 56.42 31.68
N ASN A 33 -91.49 56.00 32.14
CA ASN A 33 -92.45 55.17 31.40
C ASN A 33 -91.97 53.75 31.00
N THR A 34 -90.91 53.25 31.64
CA THR A 34 -90.38 51.90 31.45
C THR A 34 -90.24 51.16 32.79
N ILE A 35 -90.45 49.84 32.77
CA ILE A 35 -90.25 48.98 33.96
C ILE A 35 -88.87 48.34 33.89
N GLU A 36 -88.06 48.52 34.93
CA GLU A 36 -86.71 47.99 35.07
C GLU A 36 -86.64 46.99 36.25
N VAL A 37 -85.71 46.04 36.19
CA VAL A 37 -85.52 45.00 37.22
C VAL A 37 -84.21 45.25 37.95
N SER A 38 -84.22 45.26 39.28
CA SER A 38 -83.04 45.42 40.15
C SER A 38 -82.87 44.23 41.09
N VAL A 39 -81.64 43.78 41.30
CA VAL A 39 -81.31 42.62 42.16
C VAL A 39 -81.41 43.01 43.65
N LEU A 40 -81.96 42.12 44.48
CA LEU A 40 -82.07 42.30 45.94
C LEU A 40 -80.91 41.69 46.74
N ASN A 41 -80.23 40.68 46.18
CA ASN A 41 -79.12 39.98 46.83
C ASN A 41 -77.77 40.28 46.15
N ASN A 42 -76.90 41.00 46.85
CA ASN A 42 -75.61 41.49 46.35
C ASN A 42 -74.52 40.41 46.16
N HIS A 43 -74.82 39.13 46.44
CA HIS A 43 -73.90 38.01 46.23
C HIS A 43 -74.09 37.30 44.87
N LEU A 44 -75.11 37.66 44.09
CA LEU A 44 -75.27 37.19 42.70
C LEU A 44 -74.42 38.03 41.76
N ILE A 45 -73.43 37.40 41.11
CA ILE A 45 -72.52 38.03 40.15
C ILE A 45 -72.88 37.50 38.75
N PRO A 46 -73.02 38.35 37.70
CA PRO A 46 -73.24 37.89 36.33
C PRO A 46 -72.01 37.13 35.82
N LEU A 47 -72.18 36.26 34.83
CA LEU A 47 -71.13 35.35 34.34
C LEU A 47 -69.98 36.01 33.53
N ASP A 48 -69.82 37.33 33.65
CA ASP A 48 -68.76 38.15 33.05
C ASP A 48 -67.95 38.89 34.14
N ASN A 49 -67.17 38.16 34.95
CA ASN A 49 -65.82 38.57 35.39
C ASN A 49 -65.12 37.43 36.16
N ILE A 50 -63.79 37.36 36.02
CA ILE A 50 -62.96 36.32 36.63
C ILE A 50 -61.96 36.97 37.60
N ASP A 51 -61.95 36.44 38.82
CA ASP A 51 -61.00 36.73 39.88
C ASP A 51 -59.60 36.16 39.55
N LEU A 52 -58.53 36.64 40.20
CA LEU A 52 -57.37 35.84 40.64
C LEU A 52 -56.28 36.69 41.28
N PHE A 53 -56.16 36.55 42.60
CA PHE A 53 -55.14 37.18 43.43
C PHE A 53 -53.84 36.36 43.54
N ASN A 54 -52.70 37.06 43.59
CA ASN A 54 -51.55 36.78 44.49
C ASN A 54 -50.68 35.49 44.26
N LYS A 55 -49.41 35.40 44.71
CA LYS A 55 -48.42 36.41 45.15
C LYS A 55 -46.98 35.81 45.18
N GLU A 56 -45.99 36.72 45.18
CA GLU A 56 -44.70 36.67 45.93
C GLU A 56 -43.63 35.60 45.61
N THR A 57 -42.32 35.80 45.82
CA THR A 57 -41.35 36.95 45.78
C THR A 57 -39.91 36.34 45.79
N LEU A 58 -38.77 37.03 45.64
CA LEU A 58 -38.40 38.43 45.34
C LEU A 58 -37.39 38.35 44.13
N ASN A 59 -36.24 39.03 43.94
CA ASN A 59 -35.51 40.13 44.61
C ASN A 59 -34.75 40.93 43.52
N PRO A 60 -34.68 42.28 43.54
CA PRO A 60 -34.12 43.07 42.44
C PRO A 60 -32.64 43.41 42.59
N SER A 61 -31.96 43.63 41.47
CA SER A 61 -30.68 44.36 41.39
C SER A 61 -30.88 45.68 40.64
N THR A 62 -30.77 46.81 41.34
CA THR A 62 -30.98 48.15 40.76
C THR A 62 -29.69 48.76 40.24
N HIS A 63 -29.66 49.14 38.97
CA HIS A 63 -28.74 50.15 38.44
C HIS A 63 -29.54 51.26 37.75
N HIS A 64 -29.29 52.51 38.15
CA HIS A 64 -29.87 53.68 37.50
C HIS A 64 -28.82 54.37 36.64
N THR A 65 -29.18 54.51 35.35
CA THR A 65 -28.87 55.63 34.45
C THR A 65 -27.66 56.51 34.74
N ASP A 66 -26.78 56.61 33.74
CA ASP A 66 -26.66 57.92 33.08
C ASP A 66 -26.75 57.73 31.55
N ALA A 67 -27.19 58.77 30.84
CA ALA A 67 -27.86 58.69 29.52
C ALA A 67 -29.19 57.90 29.52
N GLY A 68 -30.00 58.09 28.47
CA GLY A 68 -31.38 57.59 28.39
C GLY A 68 -31.46 56.07 28.30
N ARG A 69 -32.46 55.47 28.96
CA ARG A 69 -32.57 54.01 29.03
C ARG A 69 -33.25 53.48 27.77
N LEU A 70 -32.57 52.54 27.11
CA LEU A 70 -33.15 51.78 26.00
C LEU A 70 -34.19 50.78 26.51
N ILE A 71 -35.30 50.69 25.79
CA ILE A 71 -36.38 49.72 25.98
C ILE A 71 -36.79 49.11 24.64
N ILE A 72 -37.24 47.86 24.66
CA ILE A 72 -37.79 47.17 23.48
C ILE A 72 -39.31 47.29 23.53
N VAL A 73 -39.94 47.81 22.47
CA VAL A 73 -41.40 47.91 22.36
C VAL A 73 -41.93 46.95 21.30
N PHE A 74 -42.79 46.03 21.73
CA PHE A 74 -43.59 45.14 20.88
C PHE A 74 -44.94 45.83 20.60
N ARG A 75 -45.26 46.06 19.32
CA ARG A 75 -46.53 46.69 18.90
C ARG A 75 -47.17 45.95 17.73
N LYS A 76 -48.44 46.26 17.45
CA LYS A 76 -49.11 45.84 16.21
C LYS A 76 -49.06 46.95 15.17
N HIS A 77 -48.77 46.62 13.91
CA HIS A 77 -48.79 47.60 12.82
C HIS A 77 -50.21 48.15 12.61
N LYS A 78 -50.35 49.48 12.47
CA LYS A 78 -51.65 50.19 12.47
C LYS A 78 -52.67 49.65 11.45
N PHE A 79 -52.20 49.25 10.26
CA PHE A 79 -53.08 48.77 9.19
C PHE A 79 -53.16 47.24 9.10
N TYR A 80 -52.04 46.54 9.30
CA TYR A 80 -51.93 45.09 9.03
C TYR A 80 -51.93 44.21 10.28
N LYS A 81 -51.91 44.81 11.48
CA LYS A 81 -51.91 44.14 12.80
C LYS A 81 -50.75 43.16 13.09
N HIS A 82 -49.86 42.90 12.13
CA HIS A 82 -48.62 42.16 12.31
C HIS A 82 -47.74 42.73 13.44
N LEU A 83 -46.90 41.89 14.03
CA LEU A 83 -45.91 42.31 15.03
C LEU A 83 -44.83 43.21 14.40
N GLN A 84 -44.60 44.34 15.04
CA GLN A 84 -43.38 45.15 14.88
C GLN A 84 -42.66 45.24 16.24
N VAL A 85 -41.34 45.14 16.21
CA VAL A 85 -40.46 45.34 17.36
C VAL A 85 -39.54 46.52 17.06
N GLN A 86 -39.48 47.51 17.95
CA GLN A 86 -38.72 48.74 17.75
C GLN A 86 -38.05 49.16 19.07
N LEU A 87 -36.85 49.76 18.99
CA LEU A 87 -36.18 50.34 20.16
C LEU A 87 -36.66 51.75 20.44
N PHE A 88 -36.83 52.06 21.71
CA PHE A 88 -37.11 53.41 22.20
C PHE A 88 -36.15 53.80 23.33
N GLU A 89 -35.95 55.10 23.51
CA GLU A 89 -35.21 55.72 24.60
C GLU A 89 -36.15 56.60 25.43
N SER A 90 -36.06 56.49 26.75
CA SER A 90 -36.90 57.24 27.69
C SER A 90 -36.15 57.55 28.99
N GLU A 91 -36.48 58.70 29.58
CA GLU A 91 -36.10 59.02 30.96
C GLU A 91 -36.97 58.24 31.96
N ILE A 92 -36.46 58.02 33.17
CA ILE A 92 -37.19 57.35 34.25
C ILE A 92 -37.43 58.31 35.41
N THR A 93 -38.66 58.31 35.93
CA THR A 93 -39.03 59.01 37.15
C THR A 93 -38.37 58.39 38.38
N LYS A 94 -38.23 59.14 39.49
CA LYS A 94 -37.65 58.63 40.75
C LYS A 94 -38.36 57.38 41.33
N ASN A 95 -39.55 57.04 40.83
CA ASN A 95 -40.34 55.88 41.24
C ASN A 95 -40.30 54.75 40.18
N GLY A 96 -39.29 54.71 39.31
CA GLY A 96 -39.05 53.64 38.34
C GLY A 96 -39.92 53.65 37.07
N LYS A 97 -40.92 54.53 36.96
CA LYS A 97 -41.81 54.61 35.78
C LYS A 97 -41.20 55.45 34.65
N LEU A 98 -41.41 55.01 33.40
CA LEU A 98 -41.05 55.74 32.18
C LEU A 98 -41.65 57.16 32.15
N LYS A 99 -40.97 58.09 31.48
CA LYS A 99 -41.35 59.50 31.34
C LYS A 99 -41.47 59.86 29.85
N ASN A 100 -42.54 60.58 29.50
CA ASN A 100 -42.74 61.13 28.15
C ASN A 100 -41.78 62.32 27.89
N PRO A 101 -41.30 62.53 26.65
CA PRO A 101 -41.56 61.73 25.46
C PRO A 101 -40.68 60.47 25.38
N VAL A 102 -41.29 59.36 24.95
CA VAL A 102 -40.59 58.10 24.61
C VAL A 102 -40.20 58.18 23.13
N LYS A 103 -38.90 58.20 22.80
CA LYS A 103 -38.40 58.48 21.44
C LYS A 103 -37.91 57.21 20.74
N PRO A 104 -38.24 56.95 19.46
CA PRO A 104 -37.69 55.82 18.73
C PRO A 104 -36.19 56.00 18.46
N VAL A 105 -35.44 54.90 18.36
CA VAL A 105 -33.98 54.88 18.16
C VAL A 105 -33.62 54.08 16.92
N ASP A 106 -32.90 54.69 15.98
CA ASP A 106 -32.39 53.99 14.79
C ASP A 106 -31.38 52.89 15.18
N THR A 107 -31.62 51.68 14.69
CA THR A 107 -30.78 50.50 14.89
C THR A 107 -29.49 50.54 14.06
N SER A 108 -29.48 51.27 12.94
CA SER A 108 -28.38 51.35 11.96
C SER A 108 -27.04 51.71 12.60
N ASP A 109 -27.04 52.78 13.41
CA ASP A 109 -25.85 53.33 14.07
C ASP A 109 -25.31 52.45 15.21
N ARG A 110 -26.04 51.41 15.61
CA ARG A 110 -25.65 50.48 16.68
C ARG A 110 -25.09 49.17 16.13
N ILE A 111 -25.52 48.72 14.95
CA ILE A 111 -24.91 47.58 14.24
C ILE A 111 -23.41 47.81 14.04
N TRP A 112 -23.01 49.01 13.61
CA TRP A 112 -21.60 49.41 13.44
C TRP A 112 -20.78 49.51 14.75
N LYS A 113 -21.41 49.40 15.92
CA LYS A 113 -20.77 49.53 17.24
C LYS A 113 -20.77 48.21 18.04
N CYS A 114 -21.27 47.14 17.44
CA CYS A 114 -21.24 45.79 18.01
C CYS A 114 -19.80 45.26 18.05
N LYS A 115 -19.46 44.53 19.12
CA LYS A 115 -18.20 43.82 19.32
C LYS A 115 -18.33 42.33 19.06
N ASP A 116 -19.54 41.77 19.14
CA ASP A 116 -19.82 40.36 18.89
C ASP A 116 -20.91 40.13 17.83
N ILE A 117 -20.88 38.94 17.22
CA ILE A 117 -21.86 38.43 16.26
C ILE A 117 -23.27 38.38 16.89
N THR A 118 -23.40 38.06 18.18
CA THR A 118 -24.68 37.98 18.89
C THR A 118 -25.33 39.36 19.02
N GLU A 119 -24.54 40.38 19.36
CA GLU A 119 -24.99 41.78 19.40
C GLU A 119 -25.43 42.29 18.02
N SER A 120 -24.64 41.96 16.98
CA SER A 120 -24.94 42.33 15.59
C SER A 120 -26.22 41.65 15.08
N ARG A 121 -26.40 40.35 15.38
CA ARG A 121 -27.64 39.61 15.11
C ARG A 121 -28.85 40.24 15.80
N PHE A 122 -28.72 40.65 17.06
CA PHE A 122 -29.80 41.28 17.83
C PHE A 122 -30.29 42.59 17.19
N PHE A 123 -29.40 43.56 16.90
CA PHE A 123 -29.83 44.82 16.27
C PHE A 123 -30.32 44.62 14.82
N THR A 124 -29.72 43.70 14.07
CA THR A 124 -30.18 43.34 12.72
C THR A 124 -31.59 42.74 12.74
N ALA A 125 -31.88 41.89 13.74
CA ALA A 125 -33.20 41.30 13.94
C ALA A 125 -34.26 42.34 14.31
N ILE A 126 -33.96 43.29 15.21
CA ILE A 126 -34.87 44.41 15.51
C ILE A 126 -35.14 45.21 14.24
N ARG A 127 -34.12 45.54 13.44
CA ARG A 127 -34.30 46.28 12.18
C ARG A 127 -35.25 45.57 11.20
N LEU A 128 -35.12 44.24 11.07
CA LEU A 128 -36.01 43.44 10.24
C LEU A 128 -37.46 43.46 10.76
N LEU A 129 -37.64 43.39 12.08
CA LEU A 129 -38.94 43.43 12.75
C LEU A 129 -39.57 44.83 12.77
N GLU A 130 -38.76 45.89 12.74
CA GLU A 130 -39.19 47.29 12.63
C GLU A 130 -39.71 47.60 11.21
N GLN A 131 -38.99 47.12 10.19
CA GLN A 131 -39.34 47.28 8.77
C GLN A 131 -40.37 46.25 8.27
N ASN A 132 -40.84 45.34 9.14
CA ASN A 132 -41.73 44.26 8.77
C ASN A 132 -43.06 44.78 8.18
N THR A 133 -43.28 44.42 6.92
CA THR A 133 -44.36 44.91 6.04
C THR A 133 -44.98 43.80 5.18
N GLN A 134 -44.61 42.54 5.40
CA GLN A 134 -45.08 41.38 4.64
C GLN A 134 -45.67 40.30 5.56
N ASP A 135 -46.32 39.32 4.92
CA ASP A 135 -47.12 38.28 5.57
C ASP A 135 -46.34 37.35 6.51
N ALA A 136 -47.07 36.61 7.35
CA ALA A 136 -46.55 35.68 8.37
C ALA A 136 -45.84 34.42 7.82
N SER A 137 -45.31 34.48 6.60
CA SER A 137 -44.67 33.38 5.85
C SER A 137 -43.15 33.53 5.66
N ASP A 138 -42.52 34.64 6.07
CA ASP A 138 -41.05 34.78 5.98
C ASP A 138 -40.33 33.75 6.89
N PRO A 139 -39.49 32.85 6.34
CA PRO A 139 -38.75 31.87 7.12
C PRO A 139 -37.66 32.47 8.02
N ASN A 140 -37.30 33.74 7.85
CA ASN A 140 -36.33 34.44 8.70
C ASN A 140 -36.97 35.04 9.96
N LEU A 141 -38.28 35.33 9.92
CA LEU A 141 -39.01 35.97 11.02
C LEU A 141 -38.89 35.23 12.37
N PRO A 142 -38.95 33.87 12.45
CA PRO A 142 -38.72 33.16 13.71
C PRO A 142 -37.30 33.33 14.25
N LYS A 143 -36.28 33.35 13.38
CA LYS A 143 -34.87 33.50 13.77
C LYS A 143 -34.57 34.93 14.24
N ALA A 144 -35.23 35.93 13.64
CA ALA A 144 -35.18 37.31 14.13
C ALA A 144 -35.84 37.44 15.51
N LEU A 145 -37.01 36.84 15.71
CA LEU A 145 -37.68 36.84 17.02
C LEU A 145 -36.86 36.10 18.09
N GLU A 146 -36.21 34.98 17.75
CA GLU A 146 -35.29 34.27 18.65
C GLU A 146 -34.11 35.16 19.08
N ALA A 147 -33.45 35.84 18.12
CA ALA A 147 -32.37 36.78 18.42
C ALA A 147 -32.82 37.94 19.33
N VAL A 148 -34.03 38.46 19.15
CA VAL A 148 -34.62 39.48 20.04
C VAL A 148 -34.94 38.92 21.43
N VAL A 149 -35.48 37.70 21.52
CA VAL A 149 -35.82 37.04 22.79
C VAL A 149 -34.57 36.70 23.61
N HIS A 150 -33.44 36.39 22.95
CA HIS A 150 -32.15 36.18 23.61
C HIS A 150 -31.64 37.45 24.33
N ASN A 151 -31.99 38.64 23.83
CA ASN A 151 -31.79 39.95 24.49
C ASN A 151 -30.43 40.10 25.23
N PRO A 152 -29.28 40.03 24.53
CA PRO A 152 -27.95 40.04 25.16
C PRO A 152 -27.67 41.32 25.96
N PHE A 153 -28.39 42.42 25.68
CA PHE A 153 -28.31 43.69 26.39
C PHE A 153 -29.24 43.81 27.60
N GLN A 154 -30.03 42.77 27.90
CA GLN A 154 -30.98 42.70 29.03
C GLN A 154 -31.94 43.91 29.11
N LEU A 155 -32.35 44.43 27.95
CA LEU A 155 -33.23 45.60 27.86
C LEU A 155 -34.63 45.28 28.38
N GLU A 156 -35.27 46.24 29.05
CA GLU A 156 -36.66 46.09 29.49
C GLU A 156 -37.61 46.05 28.28
N VAL A 157 -38.59 45.15 28.35
CA VAL A 157 -39.50 44.87 27.24
C VAL A 157 -40.92 45.30 27.61
N PHE A 158 -41.57 46.00 26.69
CA PHE A 158 -42.92 46.52 26.86
C PHE A 158 -43.80 46.13 25.67
N VAL A 159 -45.06 45.83 25.93
CA VAL A 159 -46.11 45.70 24.92
C VAL A 159 -46.88 47.02 24.84
N HIS A 160 -47.03 47.55 23.63
CA HIS A 160 -47.89 48.70 23.35
C HIS A 160 -49.36 48.28 23.33
N ASP A 161 -50.15 48.85 24.24
CA ASP A 161 -51.60 48.72 24.27
C ASP A 161 -52.26 49.85 23.46
N ALA A 162 -52.67 49.50 22.25
CA ALA A 162 -53.35 50.41 21.32
C ALA A 162 -54.78 50.79 21.77
N SER A 163 -55.37 50.14 22.79
CA SER A 163 -56.67 50.54 23.34
C SER A 163 -56.57 51.76 24.26
N LEU A 164 -55.41 51.98 24.88
CA LEU A 164 -55.13 53.13 25.76
C LEU A 164 -54.66 54.36 24.97
N SER A 165 -53.89 54.17 23.89
CA SER A 165 -53.54 55.23 22.95
C SER A 165 -52.99 54.64 21.65
N GLU A 166 -53.33 55.23 20.49
CA GLU A 166 -52.65 54.91 19.23
C GLU A 166 -51.16 55.30 19.25
N ASN A 167 -50.82 56.36 19.99
CA ASN A 167 -49.45 56.84 20.12
C ASN A 167 -48.72 56.10 21.24
N ILE A 168 -47.42 55.88 21.06
CA ILE A 168 -46.59 55.26 22.10
C ILE A 168 -46.30 56.30 23.19
N LEU A 169 -46.95 56.13 24.34
CA LEU A 169 -46.81 56.93 25.54
C LEU A 169 -46.39 56.03 26.71
N ALA A 170 -45.73 56.60 27.72
CA ALA A 170 -45.37 55.89 28.95
C ALA A 170 -46.58 55.25 29.68
N SER A 171 -47.80 55.70 29.40
CA SER A 171 -49.07 55.17 29.93
C SER A 171 -49.72 54.08 29.07
N SER A 172 -49.24 53.84 27.84
CA SER A 172 -49.73 52.80 26.92
C SER A 172 -48.70 51.67 26.73
N LEU A 173 -47.67 51.61 27.58
CA LEU A 173 -46.60 50.61 27.55
C LEU A 173 -46.67 49.72 28.79
N ASN A 174 -47.08 48.47 28.61
CA ASN A 174 -47.17 47.47 29.68
C ASN A 174 -45.88 46.63 29.71
N ALA A 175 -45.16 46.64 30.84
CA ALA A 175 -43.93 45.87 31.00
C ALA A 175 -44.21 44.35 30.97
N VAL A 176 -43.37 43.59 30.25
CA VAL A 176 -43.46 42.14 30.12
C VAL A 176 -42.08 41.49 30.25
N LEU A 177 -42.04 40.28 30.78
CA LEU A 177 -40.83 39.46 30.79
C LEU A 177 -40.84 38.51 29.58
N LEU A 178 -39.93 38.72 28.62
CA LEU A 178 -39.64 37.69 27.60
C LEU A 178 -38.97 36.49 28.27
N LYS A 179 -39.34 35.28 27.87
CA LYS A 179 -38.72 34.04 28.34
C LYS A 179 -38.44 33.09 27.19
N GLN A 180 -37.17 32.70 27.05
CA GLN A 180 -36.68 31.67 26.12
C GLN A 180 -36.86 30.24 26.68
N SER A 181 -37.78 30.03 27.63
CA SER A 181 -38.02 28.70 28.21
C SER A 181 -38.67 27.79 27.16
N SER A 182 -38.17 26.56 27.05
CA SER A 182 -38.69 25.55 26.11
C SER A 182 -40.10 25.10 26.48
N VAL A 183 -41.09 25.75 25.86
CA VAL A 183 -42.51 25.42 25.99
C VAL A 183 -42.76 24.05 25.33
N GLN A 184 -43.04 23.02 26.13
CA GLN A 184 -43.29 21.68 25.62
C GLN A 184 -44.79 21.44 25.43
N SER A 185 -45.17 20.91 24.26
CA SER A 185 -46.54 20.40 24.06
C SER A 185 -46.65 18.95 24.52
N LYS A 186 -47.81 18.61 25.09
CA LYS A 186 -48.11 17.31 25.66
C LYS A 186 -49.52 16.88 25.27
N LEU A 187 -49.69 15.64 24.83
CA LEU A 187 -50.98 15.03 24.52
C LEU A 187 -51.26 13.91 25.52
N HIS A 188 -52.41 13.97 26.20
CA HIS A 188 -52.89 12.87 27.04
C HIS A 188 -53.97 12.09 26.32
N ILE A 189 -53.86 10.77 26.30
CA ILE A 189 -54.79 9.88 25.58
C ILE A 189 -55.48 8.99 26.59
N ARG A 190 -56.75 9.32 26.87
CA ARG A 190 -57.59 8.61 27.85
C ARG A 190 -58.70 7.79 27.19
N LYS A 191 -59.06 6.66 27.78
CA LYS A 191 -60.17 5.81 27.33
C LYS A 191 -61.48 6.21 28.01
N LYS A 192 -62.49 6.52 27.19
CA LYS A 192 -63.85 6.89 27.60
C LYS A 192 -64.84 5.98 26.86
N GLY A 193 -65.06 4.80 27.44
CA GLY A 193 -65.90 3.75 26.84
C GLY A 193 -65.30 3.18 25.55
N SER A 194 -66.08 3.22 24.46
CA SER A 194 -65.67 2.78 23.11
C SER A 194 -64.82 3.82 22.35
N PHE A 195 -64.56 4.98 22.96
CA PHE A 195 -63.77 6.07 22.39
C PHE A 195 -62.51 6.33 23.23
N LEU A 196 -61.52 6.93 22.59
CA LEU A 196 -60.33 7.52 23.18
C LEU A 196 -60.43 9.03 22.99
N SER A 197 -60.22 9.80 24.07
CA SER A 197 -60.10 11.26 24.00
C SER A 197 -58.63 11.65 24.05
N VAL A 198 -58.15 12.30 22.99
CA VAL A 198 -56.86 13.01 22.98
C VAL A 198 -57.11 14.41 23.54
N GLU A 199 -56.42 14.75 24.63
CA GLU A 199 -56.53 16.00 25.36
C GLU A 199 -55.19 16.75 25.27
N GLY A 200 -55.23 18.04 24.91
CA GLY A 200 -54.03 18.83 24.61
C GLY A 200 -53.55 19.70 25.78
N TYR A 201 -52.25 19.72 26.04
CA TYR A 201 -51.64 20.55 27.09
C TYR A 201 -50.33 21.21 26.64
N LEU A 202 -50.03 22.34 27.29
CA LEU A 202 -48.82 23.13 27.15
C LEU A 202 -48.14 23.21 28.51
N LEU A 203 -46.94 22.63 28.63
CA LEU A 203 -46.16 22.64 29.85
C LEU A 203 -45.32 23.92 29.92
N VAL A 204 -45.61 24.78 30.90
CA VAL A 204 -44.89 26.03 31.16
C VAL A 204 -44.26 25.95 32.55
N GLY A 205 -42.99 25.54 32.59
CA GLY A 205 -42.27 25.29 33.84
C GLY A 205 -42.77 24.04 34.57
N ARG A 206 -43.77 24.21 35.45
CA ARG A 206 -44.45 23.12 36.17
C ARG A 206 -45.99 23.18 36.05
N GLU A 207 -46.55 24.18 35.39
CA GLU A 207 -48.00 24.32 35.16
C GLU A 207 -48.35 23.67 33.80
N GLU A 208 -49.33 22.74 33.77
CA GLU A 208 -49.90 22.16 32.53
C GLU A 208 -51.17 22.95 32.15
N ILE A 209 -51.10 23.75 31.09
CA ILE A 209 -52.20 24.61 30.62
C ILE A 209 -52.91 23.91 29.44
N ALA A 210 -54.23 23.78 29.46
CA ALA A 210 -54.99 23.19 28.35
C ALA A 210 -54.84 24.03 27.05
N LEU A 211 -54.68 23.39 25.88
CA LEU A 211 -54.41 24.13 24.63
C LEU A 211 -55.55 25.06 24.19
N SER A 212 -56.77 24.87 24.68
CA SER A 212 -57.88 25.82 24.51
C SER A 212 -57.63 27.16 25.20
N ASP A 213 -57.04 27.10 26.40
CA ASP A 213 -56.98 28.20 27.36
C ASP A 213 -55.72 29.06 27.14
N VAL A 214 -54.80 28.57 26.31
CA VAL A 214 -53.59 29.25 25.88
C VAL A 214 -53.93 30.54 25.13
N ASN A 215 -53.50 31.68 25.67
CA ASN A 215 -53.56 32.97 24.98
C ASN A 215 -52.29 33.20 24.15
N ILE A 216 -52.42 33.12 22.81
CA ILE A 216 -51.35 33.48 21.88
C ILE A 216 -51.39 34.99 21.63
N GLN A 217 -50.31 35.69 21.98
CA GLN A 217 -50.03 37.03 21.48
C GLN A 217 -49.12 36.98 20.25
N PHE A 218 -49.42 37.83 19.27
CA PHE A 218 -48.58 38.05 18.08
C PHE A 218 -48.21 36.78 17.29
N ASP A 219 -49.04 35.72 17.34
CA ASP A 219 -48.86 34.43 16.63
C ASP A 219 -47.59 33.60 16.98
N TYR A 220 -46.65 34.18 17.72
CA TYR A 220 -45.36 33.57 18.11
C TYR A 220 -45.14 33.47 19.62
N PHE A 221 -45.97 34.11 20.46
CA PHE A 221 -45.79 34.16 21.91
C PHE A 221 -47.01 33.65 22.67
N VAL A 222 -46.80 32.91 23.75
CA VAL A 222 -47.85 32.59 24.73
C VAL A 222 -47.71 33.49 25.95
N GLN A 223 -48.79 34.18 26.28
CA GLN A 223 -48.89 34.99 27.49
C GLN A 223 -49.32 34.12 28.67
N VAL A 224 -48.51 34.09 29.73
CA VAL A 224 -48.91 33.57 31.05
C VAL A 224 -48.58 34.62 32.09
N LYS A 225 -49.60 35.13 32.78
CA LYS A 225 -49.48 36.22 33.78
C LYS A 225 -48.75 37.43 33.11
N HIS A 226 -47.61 37.87 33.63
CA HIS A 226 -46.79 38.96 33.06
C HIS A 226 -45.57 38.49 32.22
N SER A 227 -45.56 37.24 31.74
CA SER A 227 -44.49 36.69 30.90
C SER A 227 -44.98 36.32 29.50
N LEU A 228 -44.16 36.59 28.48
CA LEU A 228 -44.33 36.11 27.11
C LEU A 228 -43.29 35.01 26.84
N TYR A 229 -43.77 33.80 26.57
CA TYR A 229 -42.95 32.65 26.20
C TYR A 229 -42.94 32.48 24.69
N PHE A 230 -41.77 32.43 24.07
CA PHE A 230 -41.63 32.29 22.61
C PHE A 230 -41.85 30.85 22.16
N ILE A 231 -42.72 30.62 21.17
CA ILE A 231 -42.86 29.33 20.50
C ILE A 231 -42.18 29.38 19.13
N HIS A 232 -40.96 28.87 19.07
CA HIS A 232 -40.27 28.63 17.80
C HIS A 232 -41.02 27.59 16.94
N ASP A 233 -41.40 26.45 17.52
CA ASP A 233 -42.02 25.32 16.81
C ASP A 233 -43.35 25.70 16.13
N LYS A 234 -43.47 25.34 14.85
CA LYS A 234 -44.68 25.52 14.04
C LYS A 234 -45.76 24.49 14.40
N THR A 235 -45.37 23.25 14.70
CA THR A 235 -46.29 22.16 15.07
C THR A 235 -47.03 22.49 16.36
N VAL A 236 -46.32 22.96 17.40
CA VAL A 236 -46.94 23.43 18.66
C VAL A 236 -47.98 24.52 18.39
N ARG A 237 -47.67 25.52 17.54
CA ARG A 237 -48.61 26.60 17.19
C ARG A 237 -49.83 26.09 16.43
N SER A 238 -49.65 25.18 15.47
CA SER A 238 -50.76 24.52 14.77
C SER A 238 -51.63 23.65 15.68
N LEU A 239 -51.04 22.97 16.67
CA LEU A 239 -51.78 22.19 17.67
C LEU A 239 -52.63 23.09 18.57
N ILE A 240 -52.09 24.22 19.07
CA ILE A 240 -52.88 25.19 19.86
C ILE A 240 -54.11 25.64 19.05
N GLN A 241 -53.92 26.06 17.80
CA GLN A 241 -55.03 26.48 16.93
C GLN A 241 -56.07 25.37 16.69
N MET A 242 -55.64 24.12 16.49
CA MET A 242 -56.55 22.99 16.28
C MET A 242 -57.38 22.64 17.53
N PHE A 243 -56.76 22.61 18.71
CA PHE A 243 -57.44 22.23 19.96
C PHE A 243 -58.33 23.36 20.52
N LYS A 244 -57.98 24.63 20.27
CA LYS A 244 -58.76 25.80 20.69
C LYS A 244 -60.14 25.87 20.04
N ASN A 245 -60.26 25.41 18.80
CA ASN A 245 -61.53 25.32 18.07
C ASN A 245 -62.37 24.07 18.43
N ARG A 246 -61.96 23.26 19.42
CA ARG A 246 -62.50 21.92 19.70
C ARG A 246 -62.61 21.57 21.19
N ASN A 247 -62.73 22.58 22.06
CA ASN A 247 -62.85 22.43 23.52
C ASN A 247 -61.80 21.45 24.11
N ASN A 248 -60.57 21.54 23.61
CA ASN A 248 -59.42 20.74 24.00
C ASN A 248 -59.51 19.20 23.86
N ALA A 249 -60.52 18.64 23.20
CA ALA A 249 -60.70 17.18 23.11
C ALA A 249 -61.00 16.66 21.69
N LEU A 250 -60.19 15.69 21.23
CA LEU A 250 -60.47 14.92 20.00
C LEU A 250 -60.93 13.51 20.37
N TRP A 251 -62.07 13.06 19.85
CA TRP A 251 -62.68 11.77 20.18
C TRP A 251 -62.56 10.77 19.03
N ILE A 252 -62.00 9.59 19.31
CA ILE A 252 -61.58 8.62 18.29
C ILE A 252 -62.05 7.23 18.72
N HIS A 253 -62.77 6.52 17.84
CA HIS A 253 -63.27 5.17 18.17
C HIS A 253 -62.10 4.17 18.29
N VAL A 254 -62.14 3.28 19.29
CA VAL A 254 -61.03 2.36 19.61
C VAL A 254 -60.61 1.50 18.42
N SER A 255 -61.53 1.07 17.55
CA SER A 255 -61.21 0.29 16.33
C SER A 255 -60.44 1.05 15.25
N LYS A 256 -60.23 2.37 15.40
CA LYS A 256 -59.37 3.19 14.53
C LYS A 256 -58.11 3.69 15.24
N PHE A 257 -57.86 3.26 16.48
CA PHE A 257 -56.73 3.73 17.29
C PHE A 257 -55.37 3.42 16.63
N GLU A 258 -55.09 2.18 16.22
CA GLU A 258 -53.78 1.85 15.64
C GLU A 258 -53.51 2.56 14.29
N TYR A 259 -54.55 2.84 13.50
CA TYR A 259 -54.42 3.69 12.31
C TYR A 259 -54.09 5.14 12.70
N PHE A 260 -54.85 5.72 13.64
CA PHE A 260 -54.57 7.08 14.11
C PHE A 260 -53.20 7.20 14.81
N LYS A 261 -52.79 6.17 15.53
CA LYS A 261 -51.49 6.07 16.19
C LYS A 261 -50.36 6.06 15.15
N THR A 262 -50.35 5.08 14.25
CA THR A 262 -49.30 4.97 13.22
C THR A 262 -49.25 6.14 12.24
N GLN A 263 -50.39 6.78 11.91
CA GLN A 263 -50.44 7.87 10.92
C GLN A 263 -50.35 9.28 11.50
N ILE A 264 -50.71 9.48 12.78
CA ILE A 264 -50.78 10.82 13.40
C ILE A 264 -49.96 10.91 14.69
N LEU A 265 -50.13 9.98 15.65
CA LEU A 265 -49.45 10.08 16.94
C LEU A 265 -47.97 9.75 16.86
N ASP A 266 -47.59 8.67 16.19
CA ASP A 266 -46.20 8.24 16.06
C ASP A 266 -45.37 9.32 15.33
N PRO A 267 -45.79 9.90 14.18
CA PRO A 267 -45.09 11.04 13.56
C PRO A 267 -45.09 12.33 14.40
N LEU A 268 -46.11 12.57 15.23
CA LEU A 268 -46.10 13.71 16.16
C LEU A 268 -45.20 13.46 17.38
N SER A 269 -44.93 12.20 17.74
CA SER A 269 -44.25 11.85 18.99
C SER A 269 -42.80 12.31 19.08
N ASP A 270 -42.13 12.55 17.94
CA ASP A 270 -40.78 13.11 17.93
C ASP A 270 -40.76 14.58 18.41
N GLN A 271 -41.82 15.33 18.11
CA GLN A 271 -41.94 16.75 18.48
C GLN A 271 -42.69 16.91 19.81
N VAL A 272 -43.78 16.16 19.98
CA VAL A 272 -44.79 16.30 21.05
C VAL A 272 -44.66 15.17 22.08
N SER A 273 -44.71 15.47 23.37
CA SER A 273 -44.75 14.42 24.41
C SER A 273 -46.13 13.76 24.43
N ILE A 274 -46.22 12.43 24.30
CA ILE A 274 -47.50 11.71 24.31
C ILE A 274 -47.58 10.79 25.52
N SER A 275 -48.68 10.90 26.27
CA SER A 275 -48.94 10.18 27.52
C SER A 275 -50.20 9.33 27.37
N TYR A 276 -50.14 8.09 27.84
CA TYR A 276 -51.22 7.11 27.76
C TYR A 276 -51.55 6.58 29.17
N PRO A 277 -52.28 7.34 30.02
CA PRO A 277 -52.47 6.98 31.43
C PRO A 277 -53.15 5.62 31.66
N ASP A 278 -53.97 5.17 30.71
CA ASP A 278 -54.76 3.94 30.82
C ASP A 278 -54.06 2.69 30.25
N ILE A 279 -52.82 2.81 29.75
CA ILE A 279 -52.02 1.68 29.25
C ILE A 279 -51.01 1.26 30.34
N PRO A 280 -51.02 0.00 30.80
CA PRO A 280 -50.10 -0.47 31.84
C PRO A 280 -48.65 -0.53 31.33
N ARG A 281 -47.69 -0.40 32.24
CA ARG A 281 -46.28 -0.68 31.95
C ARG A 281 -46.02 -2.19 31.89
N ALA A 282 -45.00 -2.58 31.15
CA ALA A 282 -44.57 -3.98 31.01
C ALA A 282 -44.22 -4.60 32.38
N SER A 283 -44.76 -5.78 32.66
CA SER A 283 -44.31 -6.59 33.79
C SER A 283 -42.95 -7.24 33.49
N LYS A 284 -42.19 -7.60 34.55
CA LYS A 284 -40.90 -8.27 34.37
C LYS A 284 -40.99 -9.54 33.49
N LYS A 285 -42.05 -10.35 33.67
CA LYS A 285 -42.29 -11.53 32.83
C LYS A 285 -42.41 -11.18 31.34
N GLN A 286 -43.11 -10.10 30.98
CA GLN A 286 -43.25 -9.67 29.59
C GLN A 286 -41.93 -9.14 29.01
N LEU A 287 -41.14 -8.42 29.81
CA LEU A 287 -39.82 -7.94 29.42
C LEU A 287 -38.85 -9.10 29.14
N ASP A 288 -38.84 -10.11 30.01
CA ASP A 288 -38.02 -11.32 29.85
C ASP A 288 -38.53 -12.21 28.68
N GLN A 289 -39.85 -12.35 28.51
CA GLN A 289 -40.48 -13.21 27.49
C GLN A 289 -40.29 -12.70 26.04
N HIS A 290 -40.23 -11.38 25.85
CA HIS A 290 -39.97 -10.75 24.54
C HIS A 290 -38.53 -10.21 24.41
N LEU A 291 -37.63 -10.64 25.31
CA LEU A 291 -36.20 -10.32 25.31
C LEU A 291 -35.85 -8.82 25.30
N TYR A 292 -36.79 -7.92 25.63
CA TYR A 292 -36.67 -6.46 25.42
C TYR A 292 -35.41 -5.83 26.04
N TYR A 293 -34.88 -6.39 27.13
CA TYR A 293 -33.66 -5.92 27.82
C TYR A 293 -32.46 -6.88 27.71
N THR A 294 -32.65 -8.08 27.15
CA THR A 294 -31.60 -9.10 26.98
C THR A 294 -31.07 -9.19 25.55
N ASP A 295 -31.90 -8.87 24.55
CA ASP A 295 -31.49 -8.63 23.16
C ASP A 295 -31.67 -7.14 22.83
N THR A 296 -30.77 -6.33 23.40
CA THR A 296 -30.65 -4.90 23.12
C THR A 296 -29.40 -4.65 22.27
N GLU A 297 -29.58 -4.24 21.01
CA GLU A 297 -28.48 -3.88 20.11
C GLU A 297 -28.44 -2.36 19.88
N ALA A 298 -27.25 -1.77 19.94
CA ALA A 298 -27.01 -0.40 19.53
C ALA A 298 -26.67 -0.38 18.04
N ILE A 299 -27.36 0.46 17.26
CA ILE A 299 -27.26 0.50 15.81
C ILE A 299 -27.01 1.94 15.34
N ILE A 300 -26.10 2.13 14.38
CA ILE A 300 -25.94 3.39 13.65
C ILE A 300 -26.31 3.15 12.19
N TYR A 301 -27.40 3.78 11.77
CA TYR A 301 -27.78 3.85 10.36
C TYR A 301 -27.09 5.03 9.68
N LEU A 302 -26.46 4.76 8.54
CA LEU A 302 -25.80 5.72 7.67
C LEU A 302 -26.57 5.86 6.36
N ASP A 303 -26.84 7.09 5.93
CA ASP A 303 -27.46 7.41 4.64
C ASP A 303 -26.86 8.71 4.06
N GLU A 304 -26.94 8.92 2.75
CA GLU A 304 -26.27 10.03 2.04
C GLU A 304 -27.24 11.01 1.36
N SER A 305 -27.36 12.19 1.97
CA SER A 305 -28.11 13.32 1.44
C SER A 305 -27.17 14.38 0.87
N GLN A 306 -27.13 14.47 -0.47
CA GLN A 306 -26.27 15.38 -1.22
C GLN A 306 -24.77 15.20 -0.88
N GLU A 307 -24.16 16.15 -0.17
CA GLU A 307 -22.75 16.13 0.28
C GLU A 307 -22.60 15.76 1.76
N TYR A 308 -23.67 15.30 2.41
CA TYR A 308 -23.70 14.97 3.84
C TYR A 308 -24.05 13.50 4.07
N VAL A 309 -23.28 12.86 4.95
CA VAL A 309 -23.64 11.56 5.54
C VAL A 309 -24.43 11.85 6.81
N THR A 310 -25.62 11.26 6.91
CA THR A 310 -26.43 11.26 8.13
C THR A 310 -26.08 10.05 9.00
N LEU A 311 -26.14 10.22 10.32
CA LEU A 311 -25.87 9.20 11.32
C LEU A 311 -27.07 9.14 12.26
N THR A 312 -27.91 8.11 12.11
CA THR A 312 -29.09 7.92 12.96
C THR A 312 -28.75 6.88 14.06
N PRO A 313 -28.48 7.29 15.31
CA PRO A 313 -28.36 6.36 16.42
C PRO A 313 -29.72 5.75 16.73
N VAL A 314 -29.79 4.43 16.76
CA VAL A 314 -30.98 3.62 16.99
C VAL A 314 -30.66 2.60 18.08
N MET A 315 -31.60 2.40 19.00
CA MET A 315 -31.58 1.26 19.91
C MET A 315 -32.64 0.25 19.47
N ARG A 316 -32.24 -1.01 19.33
CA ARG A 316 -33.18 -2.14 19.24
C ARG A 316 -33.50 -2.64 20.64
N TYR A 317 -34.78 -2.92 20.87
CA TYR A 317 -35.30 -3.61 22.05
C TYR A 317 -36.17 -4.77 21.56
N GLY A 318 -35.67 -6.02 21.62
CA GLY A 318 -36.34 -7.16 20.99
C GLY A 318 -36.49 -6.95 19.47
N ASP A 319 -37.70 -6.98 18.94
CA ASP A 319 -38.00 -6.70 17.52
C ASP A 319 -38.17 -5.20 17.19
N VAL A 320 -38.14 -4.30 18.18
CA VAL A 320 -38.50 -2.88 17.99
C VAL A 320 -37.27 -1.98 17.95
N GLU A 321 -37.02 -1.35 16.80
CA GLU A 321 -36.00 -0.33 16.62
C GLU A 321 -36.57 1.08 16.82
N VAL A 322 -35.89 1.91 17.61
CA VAL A 322 -36.27 3.31 17.89
C VAL A 322 -35.06 4.24 17.80
N PRO A 323 -35.11 5.33 17.01
CA PRO A 323 -34.08 6.37 17.02
C PRO A 323 -33.92 7.00 18.40
N VAL A 324 -32.69 7.14 18.88
CA VAL A 324 -32.41 7.59 20.25
C VAL A 324 -33.01 8.97 20.54
N ARG A 325 -32.90 9.91 19.58
CA ARG A 325 -33.44 11.27 19.67
C ARG A 325 -34.97 11.35 19.54
N SER A 326 -35.65 10.24 19.21
CA SER A 326 -37.12 10.16 19.20
C SER A 326 -37.68 10.13 20.62
N LYS A 327 -38.87 10.69 20.86
CA LYS A 327 -39.60 10.54 22.13
C LYS A 327 -40.67 9.44 22.06
N ARG A 328 -40.72 8.68 20.96
CA ARG A 328 -41.65 7.55 20.74
C ARG A 328 -41.51 6.50 21.83
N GLN A 329 -42.64 6.04 22.36
CA GLN A 329 -42.72 4.96 23.35
C GLN A 329 -42.80 3.60 22.65
N ILE A 330 -42.24 2.58 23.29
CA ILE A 330 -42.29 1.19 22.80
C ILE A 330 -43.54 0.53 23.36
N PHE A 331 -44.29 -0.15 22.49
CA PHE A 331 -45.50 -0.87 22.85
C PHE A 331 -45.33 -2.36 22.57
N GLY A 332 -45.54 -3.19 23.59
CA GLY A 332 -45.77 -4.62 23.43
C GLY A 332 -47.27 -4.93 23.43
N ILE A 333 -47.61 -6.14 23.00
CA ILE A 333 -48.96 -6.71 23.03
C ILE A 333 -48.87 -8.06 23.74
N ASP A 334 -49.78 -8.33 24.68
CA ASP A 334 -49.82 -9.62 25.39
C ASP A 334 -50.66 -10.69 24.65
N GLU A 335 -50.61 -11.92 25.15
CA GLU A 335 -51.33 -13.09 24.62
C GLU A 335 -52.87 -12.89 24.58
N SER A 336 -53.42 -11.88 25.25
CA SER A 336 -54.84 -11.50 25.23
C SER A 336 -55.16 -10.35 24.25
N GLY A 337 -54.17 -9.85 23.51
CA GLY A 337 -54.31 -8.72 22.59
C GLY A 337 -54.32 -7.35 23.27
N LYS A 338 -53.93 -7.26 24.55
CA LYS A 338 -53.88 -6.00 25.29
C LYS A 338 -52.48 -5.38 25.20
N SER A 339 -52.42 -4.07 24.96
CA SER A 339 -51.15 -3.34 24.87
C SER A 339 -50.55 -2.99 26.23
N TYR A 340 -49.23 -2.91 26.27
CA TYR A 340 -48.44 -2.45 27.42
C TYR A 340 -47.24 -1.62 26.95
N ILE A 341 -46.75 -0.69 27.79
CA ILE A 341 -45.61 0.19 27.49
C ILE A 341 -44.31 -0.42 28.03
N VAL A 342 -43.30 -0.55 27.17
CA VAL A 342 -41.93 -0.90 27.54
C VAL A 342 -41.13 0.38 27.81
N GLU A 343 -40.39 0.43 28.91
CA GLU A 343 -39.55 1.58 29.25
C GLU A 343 -38.24 1.54 28.47
N ARG A 344 -37.81 2.69 27.94
CA ARG A 344 -36.55 2.83 27.21
C ARG A 344 -35.39 3.04 28.18
N GLN A 345 -34.26 2.39 27.93
CA GLN A 345 -33.08 2.44 28.78
C GLN A 345 -32.29 3.74 28.54
N GLN A 346 -32.80 4.83 29.13
CA GLN A 346 -32.29 6.19 28.95
C GLN A 346 -30.77 6.31 29.19
N ASP A 347 -30.19 5.54 30.11
CA ASP A 347 -28.74 5.59 30.37
C ASP A 347 -27.91 5.10 29.17
N ARG A 348 -28.34 4.02 28.51
CA ARG A 348 -27.68 3.49 27.29
C ARG A 348 -27.90 4.39 26.08
N GLU A 349 -29.10 4.93 25.94
CA GLU A 349 -29.44 5.92 24.92
C GLU A 349 -28.61 7.21 25.06
N THR A 350 -28.44 7.68 26.29
CA THR A 350 -27.56 8.83 26.62
C THR A 350 -26.10 8.51 26.34
N ALA A 351 -25.62 7.31 26.68
CA ALA A 351 -24.27 6.87 26.37
C ALA A 351 -23.98 6.81 24.85
N LEU A 352 -24.88 6.24 24.04
CA LEU A 352 -24.73 6.19 22.59
C LEU A 352 -24.75 7.59 21.95
N SER A 353 -25.57 8.51 22.50
CA SER A 353 -25.57 9.91 22.08
C SER A 353 -24.26 10.62 22.44
N GLY A 354 -23.81 10.47 23.69
CA GLY A 354 -22.55 11.06 24.19
C GLY A 354 -21.31 10.55 23.47
N LEU A 355 -21.34 9.28 23.03
CA LEU A 355 -20.31 8.69 22.18
C LEU A 355 -20.22 9.41 20.83
N LEU A 356 -21.33 9.65 20.15
CA LEU A 356 -21.31 10.40 18.88
C LEU A 356 -20.84 11.84 19.10
N ILE A 357 -21.40 12.54 20.10
CA ILE A 357 -21.07 13.96 20.37
C ILE A 357 -19.56 14.14 20.61
N ARG A 358 -18.92 13.27 21.40
CA ARG A 358 -17.47 13.38 21.67
C ARG A 358 -16.57 13.07 20.47
N GLN A 359 -17.10 12.44 19.42
CA GLN A 359 -16.32 12.02 18.25
C GLN A 359 -16.13 13.12 17.21
N HIS A 360 -17.01 14.12 17.10
CA HIS A 360 -16.80 15.24 16.15
C HIS A 360 -17.48 16.55 16.61
N PRO A 361 -16.78 17.71 16.65
CA PRO A 361 -17.31 18.97 17.17
C PRO A 361 -18.66 19.42 16.59
N TYR A 362 -18.87 19.28 15.28
CA TYR A 362 -20.15 19.65 14.63
C TYR A 362 -21.38 18.91 15.17
N PHE A 363 -21.23 17.79 15.88
CA PHE A 363 -22.36 17.09 16.50
C PHE A 363 -22.85 17.75 17.80
N GLU A 364 -22.04 18.57 18.47
CA GLU A 364 -22.44 19.34 19.65
C GLU A 364 -23.39 20.47 19.26
N GLU A 365 -23.10 21.21 18.18
CA GLU A 365 -23.95 22.27 17.65
C GLU A 365 -25.36 21.77 17.26
N GLN A 366 -25.45 20.51 16.81
CA GLN A 366 -26.68 19.84 16.38
C GLN A 366 -27.58 19.38 17.55
N LEU A 367 -27.21 19.60 18.81
CA LEU A 367 -28.02 19.16 19.96
C LEU A 367 -29.35 19.91 20.12
N ASN A 368 -29.41 21.17 19.68
CA ASN A 368 -30.63 21.99 19.74
C ASN A 368 -31.60 21.73 18.57
N GLU A 369 -31.20 20.95 17.57
CA GLU A 369 -32.01 20.70 16.37
C GLU A 369 -32.99 19.54 16.56
N SER A 370 -34.18 19.67 15.95
CA SER A 370 -35.26 18.68 16.09
C SER A 370 -35.11 17.43 15.20
N PHE A 371 -33.91 17.16 14.67
CA PHE A 371 -33.64 15.97 13.86
C PHE A 371 -33.41 14.72 14.73
N LEU A 372 -33.74 13.55 14.17
CA LEU A 372 -33.50 12.24 14.78
C LEU A 372 -32.07 11.71 14.56
N TYR A 373 -31.35 12.33 13.61
CA TYR A 373 -30.00 11.98 13.18
C TYR A 373 -29.04 13.14 13.44
N PHE A 374 -27.75 12.82 13.50
CA PHE A 374 -26.66 13.78 13.30
C PHE A 374 -26.24 13.80 11.82
N TYR A 375 -25.54 14.83 11.36
CA TYR A 375 -25.01 14.89 9.99
C TYR A 375 -23.58 15.40 9.94
N LEU A 376 -22.78 14.85 9.03
CA LEU A 376 -21.39 15.24 8.80
C LEU A 376 -21.13 15.35 7.30
N HIS A 377 -20.50 16.44 6.87
CA HIS A 377 -20.14 16.63 5.47
C HIS A 377 -19.16 15.52 5.03
N ARG A 378 -19.39 14.91 3.87
CA ARG A 378 -18.73 13.68 3.38
C ARG A 378 -17.20 13.73 3.49
N LYS A 379 -16.58 14.88 3.18
CA LYS A 379 -15.14 15.12 3.30
C LYS A 379 -14.58 14.89 4.73
N HIS A 380 -15.36 15.19 5.77
CA HIS A 380 -14.98 14.95 7.16
C HIS A 380 -15.31 13.52 7.60
N PHE A 381 -16.45 12.98 7.15
CA PHE A 381 -16.84 11.60 7.44
C PHE A 381 -15.87 10.57 6.86
N LEU A 382 -15.29 10.83 5.69
CA LEU A 382 -14.29 9.98 5.02
C LEU A 382 -12.84 10.44 5.24
N ASN A 383 -12.56 11.26 6.27
CA ASN A 383 -11.19 11.58 6.67
C ASN A 383 -10.55 10.35 7.34
N GLU A 384 -9.39 9.88 6.84
CA GLU A 384 -8.75 8.62 7.26
C GLU A 384 -8.53 8.54 8.78
N ASP A 385 -8.03 9.61 9.40
CA ASP A 385 -7.70 9.69 10.82
C ASP A 385 -8.94 9.71 11.73
N TRP A 386 -10.05 10.29 11.27
CA TRP A 386 -11.32 10.27 11.98
C TRP A 386 -12.05 8.93 11.80
N PHE A 387 -12.29 8.57 10.54
CA PHE A 387 -13.09 7.44 10.09
C PHE A 387 -12.67 6.11 10.73
N LEU A 388 -11.40 5.73 10.59
CA LEU A 388 -10.91 4.43 11.05
C LEU A 388 -10.91 4.29 12.58
N ASN A 389 -10.67 5.39 13.30
CA ASN A 389 -10.68 5.41 14.76
C ASN A 389 -12.10 5.33 15.31
N VAL A 390 -13.03 6.10 14.75
CA VAL A 390 -14.45 6.12 15.14
C VAL A 390 -15.13 4.79 14.83
N PHE A 391 -14.87 4.19 13.66
CA PHE A 391 -15.42 2.88 13.32
C PHE A 391 -14.85 1.76 14.20
N GLU A 392 -13.56 1.77 14.55
CA GLU A 392 -13.01 0.81 15.50
C GLU A 392 -13.62 0.96 16.89
N GLU A 393 -13.80 2.20 17.37
CA GLU A 393 -14.46 2.48 18.65
C GLU A 393 -15.90 1.93 18.66
N TRP A 394 -16.69 2.16 17.60
CA TRP A 394 -18.04 1.61 17.48
C TRP A 394 -18.06 0.07 17.51
N HIS A 395 -17.21 -0.59 16.73
CA HIS A 395 -17.12 -2.06 16.72
C HIS A 395 -16.69 -2.63 18.09
N SER A 396 -15.74 -1.99 18.77
CA SER A 396 -15.27 -2.43 20.10
C SER A 396 -16.33 -2.29 21.20
N GLN A 397 -17.27 -1.36 21.05
CA GLN A 397 -18.45 -1.22 21.92
C GLN A 397 -19.63 -2.09 21.48
N GLY A 398 -19.48 -2.92 20.44
CA GLY A 398 -20.54 -3.81 19.94
C GLY A 398 -21.66 -3.08 19.17
N ILE A 399 -21.39 -1.88 18.65
CA ILE A 399 -22.38 -1.09 17.90
C ILE A 399 -22.41 -1.57 16.44
N ARG A 400 -23.60 -1.94 15.94
CA ARG A 400 -23.79 -2.40 14.56
C ARG A 400 -23.95 -1.20 13.61
N ILE A 401 -23.16 -1.18 12.54
CA ILE A 401 -23.20 -0.11 11.53
C ILE A 401 -23.95 -0.64 10.30
N ILE A 402 -24.88 0.16 9.76
CA ILE A 402 -25.70 -0.20 8.60
C ILE A 402 -25.68 0.95 7.59
N GLY A 403 -25.65 0.64 6.30
CA GLY A 403 -25.74 1.63 5.22
C GLY A 403 -24.40 2.22 4.74
N PHE A 404 -23.28 1.83 5.34
CA PHE A 404 -21.94 2.26 4.89
C PHE A 404 -21.65 1.84 3.43
N ASP A 405 -21.98 0.60 3.07
CA ASP A 405 -21.75 0.05 1.73
C ASP A 405 -22.68 0.66 0.64
N THR A 406 -23.73 1.37 1.05
CA THR A 406 -24.69 2.04 0.15
C THR A 406 -24.36 3.52 -0.10
N LEU A 407 -23.35 4.09 0.57
CA LEU A 407 -22.86 5.44 0.29
C LEU A 407 -22.27 5.50 -1.14
N LYS A 408 -22.61 6.54 -1.92
CA LYS A 408 -22.23 6.61 -3.36
C LYS A 408 -20.72 6.63 -3.50
N ASN A 409 -20.19 5.91 -4.49
CA ASN A 409 -18.75 5.83 -4.76
C ASN A 409 -17.88 5.50 -3.53
N ASN A 410 -18.45 4.83 -2.51
CA ASN A 410 -17.67 4.34 -1.38
C ASN A 410 -16.94 3.06 -1.78
N THR A 411 -15.62 3.14 -1.84
CA THR A 411 -14.75 1.99 -2.14
C THR A 411 -13.84 1.63 -0.98
N ILE A 412 -13.97 2.27 0.19
CA ILE A 412 -13.05 2.14 1.33
C ILE A 412 -13.56 1.05 2.29
N SER A 413 -12.65 0.27 2.88
CA SER A 413 -13.00 -0.72 3.90
C SER A 413 -13.25 -0.06 5.27
N PRO A 414 -14.31 -0.44 6.02
CA PRO A 414 -14.62 0.11 7.35
C PRO A 414 -13.77 -0.46 8.50
N PHE A 415 -12.80 -1.35 8.19
CA PHE A 415 -11.94 -1.99 9.18
C PHE A 415 -10.51 -1.48 9.07
N LYS A 416 -9.80 -1.39 10.20
CA LYS A 416 -8.34 -1.20 10.21
C LYS A 416 -7.61 -2.45 9.69
N ALA A 417 -6.38 -2.26 9.23
CA ALA A 417 -5.49 -3.34 8.82
C ALA A 417 -5.02 -4.16 10.05
N ASN A 418 -5.54 -5.38 10.20
CA ASN A 418 -4.97 -6.38 11.09
C ASN A 418 -3.88 -7.16 10.34
N ILE A 419 -2.63 -7.01 10.78
CA ILE A 419 -1.43 -7.51 10.13
C ILE A 419 -0.77 -8.53 11.06
N ASN A 420 -0.85 -9.81 10.70
CA ASN A 420 -0.16 -10.89 11.38
C ASN A 420 1.04 -11.37 10.54
N ILE A 421 2.21 -11.49 11.17
CA ILE A 421 3.45 -11.93 10.53
C ILE A 421 4.07 -13.05 11.34
N GLU A 422 4.33 -14.17 10.67
CA GLU A 422 4.99 -15.35 11.24
C GLU A 422 6.17 -15.75 10.34
N VAL A 423 7.34 -15.92 10.94
CA VAL A 423 8.57 -16.35 10.24
C VAL A 423 8.87 -17.80 10.60
N LEU A 424 8.81 -18.68 9.59
CA LEU A 424 9.09 -20.12 9.70
C LEU A 424 10.47 -20.47 9.12
N SER A 425 11.14 -21.48 9.68
CA SER A 425 12.32 -22.07 9.05
C SER A 425 11.92 -22.98 7.88
N GLY A 426 12.42 -22.68 6.68
CA GLY A 426 12.35 -23.55 5.50
C GLY A 426 13.65 -24.33 5.31
N ILE A 427 13.99 -24.71 4.06
CA ILE A 427 15.28 -25.38 3.76
C ILE A 427 16.38 -24.33 3.48
N ASN A 428 16.24 -23.57 2.39
CA ASN A 428 17.20 -22.53 1.96
C ASN A 428 16.75 -21.10 2.35
N TRP A 429 15.53 -20.98 2.86
CA TRP A 429 14.83 -19.74 3.10
C TRP A 429 14.24 -19.73 4.51
N PHE A 430 14.01 -18.54 5.06
CA PHE A 430 12.97 -18.28 6.04
C PHE A 430 11.69 -17.93 5.27
N ASN A 431 10.61 -18.64 5.56
CA ASN A 431 9.32 -18.44 4.92
C ASN A 431 8.48 -17.50 5.80
N VAL A 432 8.17 -16.31 5.29
CA VAL A 432 7.41 -15.29 6.03
C VAL A 432 5.95 -15.32 5.57
N ASN A 433 5.08 -15.78 6.46
CA ASN A 433 3.63 -15.72 6.32
C ASN A 433 3.15 -14.30 6.64
N VAL A 434 2.79 -13.51 5.62
CA VAL A 434 2.28 -12.14 5.80
C VAL A 434 0.76 -12.13 5.58
N ASN A 435 0.00 -12.15 6.67
CA ASN A 435 -1.46 -12.09 6.62
C ASN A 435 -1.95 -10.66 6.90
N VAL A 436 -2.29 -9.92 5.85
CA VAL A 436 -2.98 -8.62 5.96
C VAL A 436 -4.49 -8.82 5.79
N SER A 437 -5.26 -8.38 6.76
CA SER A 437 -6.71 -8.57 6.83
C SER A 437 -7.46 -7.32 7.28
N PHE A 438 -8.69 -7.18 6.80
CA PHE A 438 -9.59 -6.05 7.05
C PHE A 438 -10.95 -6.65 7.44
N GLY A 439 -11.19 -6.75 8.75
CA GLY A 439 -12.34 -7.50 9.29
C GLY A 439 -12.29 -8.98 8.89
N ARG A 440 -13.24 -9.41 8.04
CA ARG A 440 -13.28 -10.78 7.49
C ARG A 440 -12.61 -10.93 6.11
N LYS A 441 -12.12 -9.85 5.51
CA LYS A 441 -11.49 -9.83 4.17
C LYS A 441 -9.96 -9.88 4.28
N LYS A 442 -9.29 -10.36 3.24
CA LYS A 442 -7.82 -10.34 3.13
C LYS A 442 -7.39 -9.44 1.97
N ALA A 443 -6.12 -9.07 1.98
CA ALA A 443 -5.42 -8.52 0.82
C ALA A 443 -4.43 -9.57 0.29
N SER A 444 -4.51 -9.90 -1.00
CA SER A 444 -3.53 -10.77 -1.66
C SER A 444 -2.14 -10.12 -1.70
N ALA A 445 -1.09 -10.95 -1.65
CA ALA A 445 0.31 -10.51 -1.69
C ALA A 445 0.62 -9.63 -2.91
N LYS A 446 -0.01 -9.93 -4.05
CA LYS A 446 0.12 -9.18 -5.31
C LYS A 446 -0.48 -7.77 -5.22
N ASN A 447 -1.60 -7.59 -4.53
CA ASN A 447 -2.21 -6.28 -4.30
C ASN A 447 -1.40 -5.48 -3.26
N LEU A 448 -0.88 -6.15 -2.23
CA LEU A 448 0.00 -5.56 -1.21
C LEU A 448 1.33 -5.05 -1.83
N GLU A 449 2.02 -5.86 -2.63
CA GLU A 449 3.23 -5.46 -3.34
C GLU A 449 2.97 -4.30 -4.31
N LYS A 450 1.85 -4.35 -5.06
CA LYS A 450 1.42 -3.26 -5.96
C LYS A 450 1.20 -1.94 -5.22
N ALA A 451 0.57 -1.97 -4.05
CA ALA A 451 0.31 -0.76 -3.25
C ALA A 451 1.62 -0.14 -2.74
N VAL A 452 2.47 -0.93 -2.08
CA VAL A 452 3.76 -0.50 -1.53
C VAL A 452 4.69 0.02 -2.64
N ARG A 453 4.77 -0.69 -3.77
CA ARG A 453 5.56 -0.28 -4.94
C ARG A 453 5.09 1.05 -5.56
N ASN A 454 3.79 1.32 -5.51
CA ASN A 454 3.19 2.57 -5.98
C ASN A 454 3.18 3.68 -4.91
N LYS A 455 3.66 3.42 -3.68
CA LYS A 455 3.51 4.28 -2.49
C LYS A 455 2.04 4.66 -2.18
N SER A 456 1.10 3.76 -2.48
CA SER A 456 -0.32 3.92 -2.18
C SER A 456 -0.63 3.47 -0.75
N LYS A 457 -1.34 4.29 0.03
CA LYS A 457 -1.94 3.86 1.31
C LYS A 457 -3.08 2.85 1.11
N PHE A 458 -3.70 2.84 -0.08
CA PHE A 458 -4.81 1.97 -0.43
C PHE A 458 -4.34 0.65 -1.05
N VAL A 459 -4.87 -0.48 -0.54
CA VAL A 459 -4.68 -1.84 -1.03
C VAL A 459 -6.02 -2.42 -1.48
N LEU A 460 -6.08 -2.91 -2.73
CA LEU A 460 -7.27 -3.56 -3.27
C LEU A 460 -7.55 -4.90 -2.58
N LEU A 461 -8.77 -5.11 -2.10
CA LEU A 461 -9.25 -6.34 -1.46
C LEU A 461 -10.03 -7.21 -2.47
N ASP A 462 -10.27 -8.47 -2.10
CA ASP A 462 -10.83 -9.50 -3.00
C ASP A 462 -12.26 -9.22 -3.49
N ASP A 463 -12.97 -8.27 -2.87
CA ASP A 463 -14.31 -7.79 -3.24
C ASP A 463 -14.31 -6.46 -4.02
N GLY A 464 -13.14 -5.89 -4.30
CA GLY A 464 -12.97 -4.60 -4.97
C GLY A 464 -12.91 -3.39 -4.02
N THR A 465 -13.19 -3.55 -2.73
CA THR A 465 -12.97 -2.49 -1.74
C THR A 465 -11.46 -2.25 -1.50
N HIS A 466 -11.13 -1.15 -0.83
CA HIS A 466 -9.78 -0.65 -0.63
C HIS A 466 -9.50 -0.54 0.87
N GLY A 467 -8.62 -1.40 1.38
CA GLY A 467 -8.11 -1.31 2.75
C GLY A 467 -7.03 -0.24 2.85
N ILE A 468 -7.01 0.51 3.96
CA ILE A 468 -6.01 1.56 4.24
C ILE A 468 -4.89 0.98 5.12
N LEU A 469 -3.64 1.09 4.68
CA LEU A 469 -2.47 0.69 5.45
C LEU A 469 -1.89 1.86 6.26
N PRO A 470 -1.49 1.63 7.53
CA PRO A 470 -0.67 2.58 8.29
C PRO A 470 0.68 2.85 7.59
N GLU A 471 1.18 4.07 7.72
CA GLU A 471 2.38 4.52 6.99
C GLU A 471 3.66 3.79 7.45
N GLU A 472 3.77 3.50 8.74
CA GLU A 472 4.83 2.66 9.33
C GLU A 472 4.89 1.26 8.68
N TRP A 473 3.74 0.68 8.35
CA TRP A 473 3.64 -0.64 7.73
C TRP A 473 4.01 -0.60 6.24
N LEU A 474 3.73 0.50 5.52
CA LEU A 474 4.24 0.70 4.16
C LEU A 474 5.78 0.71 4.13
N GLU A 475 6.41 1.31 5.16
CA GLU A 475 7.87 1.32 5.30
C GLU A 475 8.42 -0.06 5.66
N LYS A 476 7.84 -0.78 6.65
CA LYS A 476 8.21 -2.16 6.99
C LYS A 476 8.09 -3.10 5.77
N PHE A 477 6.95 -3.10 5.07
CA PHE A 477 6.76 -3.92 3.86
C PHE A 477 7.76 -3.56 2.73
N LYS A 478 8.11 -2.29 2.59
CA LYS A 478 9.13 -1.83 1.64
C LYS A 478 10.53 -2.37 1.93
N GLU A 479 10.90 -2.62 3.19
CA GLU A 479 12.13 -3.37 3.50
C GLU A 479 11.97 -4.87 3.26
N TYR A 480 10.84 -5.46 3.64
CA TYR A 480 10.57 -6.89 3.45
C TYR A 480 10.65 -7.30 1.97
N PHE A 481 10.07 -6.50 1.07
CA PHE A 481 10.09 -6.74 -0.39
C PHE A 481 11.44 -6.38 -1.06
N GLN A 482 12.43 -5.89 -0.30
CA GLN A 482 13.83 -5.81 -0.73
C GLN A 482 14.67 -6.98 -0.19
N ALA A 483 14.28 -7.57 0.93
CA ALA A 483 14.98 -8.69 1.57
C ALA A 483 14.64 -10.07 0.97
N GLY A 484 13.47 -10.22 0.34
CA GLY A 484 12.98 -11.50 -0.20
C GLY A 484 12.16 -11.40 -1.50
N GLU A 485 11.72 -12.55 -2.00
CA GLU A 485 10.82 -12.70 -3.16
C GLU A 485 9.58 -13.53 -2.78
N TRP A 486 8.41 -13.25 -3.37
CA TRP A 486 7.19 -14.03 -3.14
C TRP A 486 7.23 -15.39 -3.87
N ASN A 487 6.71 -16.45 -3.23
CA ASN A 487 6.46 -17.75 -3.88
C ASN A 487 5.03 -17.85 -4.44
N ASP A 488 4.72 -18.97 -5.11
CA ASP A 488 3.38 -19.26 -5.66
C ASP A 488 2.29 -19.47 -4.58
N GLU A 489 2.68 -19.65 -3.32
CA GLU A 489 1.79 -19.87 -2.16
C GLU A 489 1.50 -18.57 -1.37
N GLU A 490 1.92 -17.42 -1.91
CA GLU A 490 1.85 -16.10 -1.27
C GLU A 490 2.58 -15.99 0.09
N GLN A 491 3.71 -16.69 0.22
CA GLN A 491 4.72 -16.50 1.26
C GLN A 491 5.90 -15.67 0.74
N LEU A 492 6.47 -14.81 1.57
CA LEU A 492 7.70 -14.07 1.25
C LEU A 492 8.93 -14.88 1.69
N LEU A 493 9.81 -15.23 0.75
CA LEU A 493 11.01 -16.02 1.01
C LEU A 493 12.23 -15.13 1.20
N ILE A 494 12.85 -15.17 2.38
CA ILE A 494 14.09 -14.44 2.70
C ILE A 494 15.24 -15.45 2.86
N ALA A 495 16.35 -15.25 2.14
CA ALA A 495 17.43 -16.23 2.08
C ALA A 495 18.13 -16.42 3.44
N LYS A 496 18.45 -17.67 3.81
CA LYS A 496 19.16 -17.94 5.08
C LYS A 496 20.54 -17.29 5.19
N THR A 497 21.18 -16.95 4.08
CA THR A 497 22.41 -16.12 4.08
C THR A 497 22.21 -14.74 4.70
N ASN A 498 20.99 -14.22 4.68
CA ASN A 498 20.62 -12.91 5.21
C ASN A 498 20.14 -13.02 6.67
N PHE A 499 20.54 -14.06 7.42
CA PHE A 499 20.10 -14.29 8.81
C PHE A 499 20.37 -13.10 9.75
N ASN A 500 21.43 -12.32 9.50
CA ASN A 500 21.73 -11.09 10.25
C ASN A 500 20.75 -9.93 9.96
N ASP A 501 20.04 -9.95 8.83
CA ASP A 501 18.98 -8.97 8.55
C ASP A 501 17.66 -9.33 9.28
N ILE A 502 17.43 -10.61 9.62
CA ILE A 502 16.17 -11.07 10.22
C ILE A 502 15.88 -10.38 11.56
N ASP A 503 16.89 -10.18 12.42
CA ASP A 503 16.72 -9.46 13.70
C ASP A 503 16.39 -7.96 13.54
N ARG A 504 16.71 -7.36 12.38
CA ARG A 504 16.36 -5.96 12.08
C ARG A 504 14.96 -5.86 11.47
N LEU A 505 14.57 -6.86 10.69
CA LEU A 505 13.31 -6.85 9.94
C LEU A 505 12.11 -7.34 10.79
N PHE A 506 12.32 -8.30 11.70
CA PHE A 506 11.25 -8.98 12.42
C PHE A 506 11.43 -8.93 13.93
N GLU A 507 10.31 -8.77 14.63
CA GLU A 507 10.25 -8.74 16.08
C GLU A 507 10.32 -10.18 16.65
N ALA A 508 10.89 -10.37 17.84
CA ALA A 508 11.03 -11.71 18.44
C ALA A 508 9.69 -12.42 18.75
N SER A 509 8.57 -11.69 18.71
CA SER A 509 7.20 -12.19 18.73
C SER A 509 6.76 -12.85 17.41
N GLN A 510 7.29 -12.38 16.27
CA GLN A 510 6.95 -12.83 14.91
C GLN A 510 7.77 -14.05 14.47
N LEU A 511 8.90 -14.32 15.14
CA LEU A 511 9.74 -15.49 14.85
C LEU A 511 9.16 -16.75 15.50
N HIS A 512 8.81 -17.75 14.71
CA HIS A 512 8.44 -19.08 15.21
C HIS A 512 9.65 -19.75 15.89
N GLU A 513 9.40 -20.67 16.83
CA GLU A 513 10.44 -21.26 17.67
C GLU A 513 11.54 -21.97 16.87
N SER A 514 11.17 -22.69 15.81
CA SER A 514 12.12 -23.32 14.89
C SER A 514 13.01 -22.32 14.13
N ALA A 515 12.50 -21.12 13.82
CA ALA A 515 13.29 -20.06 13.20
C ALA A 515 14.27 -19.44 14.20
N LYS A 516 13.84 -19.17 15.45
CA LYS A 516 14.69 -18.66 16.53
C LYS A 516 15.91 -19.54 16.76
N GLN A 517 15.68 -20.83 16.97
CA GLN A 517 16.73 -21.81 17.24
C GLN A 517 17.74 -21.93 16.10
N GLU A 518 17.27 -21.91 14.84
CA GLU A 518 18.17 -21.94 13.69
C GLU A 518 18.99 -20.65 13.54
N ILE A 519 18.38 -19.48 13.73
CA ILE A 519 19.07 -18.19 13.67
C ILE A 519 20.17 -18.12 14.75
N GLU A 520 19.89 -18.62 15.96
CA GLU A 520 20.90 -18.70 17.02
C GLU A 520 22.03 -19.69 16.69
N GLN A 521 21.72 -20.87 16.12
CA GLN A 521 22.74 -21.80 15.65
C GLN A 521 23.63 -21.17 14.57
N LEU A 522 23.06 -20.47 13.59
CA LEU A 522 23.81 -19.76 12.53
C LEU A 522 24.71 -18.66 13.11
N LYS A 523 24.21 -17.86 14.07
CA LYS A 523 25.00 -16.84 14.78
C LYS A 523 26.15 -17.45 15.58
N ASN A 524 25.93 -18.57 16.27
CA ASN A 524 26.95 -19.20 17.10
C ASN A 524 28.02 -19.89 16.24
N LYS A 525 27.65 -20.54 15.13
CA LYS A 525 28.60 -20.99 14.10
C LYS A 525 29.43 -19.81 13.53
N ALA A 526 28.80 -18.68 13.24
CA ALA A 526 29.48 -17.49 12.71
C ALA A 526 30.45 -16.84 13.70
N LYS A 527 30.16 -16.86 15.01
CA LYS A 527 31.08 -16.38 16.05
C LYS A 527 32.33 -17.26 16.20
N ASN A 528 32.15 -18.58 16.13
CA ASN A 528 33.23 -19.56 16.33
C ASN A 528 34.14 -19.73 15.08
N PHE A 529 33.86 -19.01 13.99
CA PHE A 529 34.54 -19.12 12.70
C PHE A 529 36.07 -18.88 12.70
N LYS A 530 36.63 -18.19 13.70
CA LYS A 530 38.05 -17.82 13.70
C LYS A 530 39.03 -19.00 13.75
N GLU A 531 38.56 -20.19 14.15
CA GLU A 531 39.34 -21.42 14.12
C GLU A 531 38.85 -22.29 12.94
N LEU A 532 39.51 -22.15 11.79
CA LEU A 532 39.23 -22.96 10.60
C LEU A 532 39.66 -24.42 10.83
N ASN A 533 38.71 -25.21 11.35
CA ASN A 533 38.80 -26.65 11.62
C ASN A 533 39.72 -27.41 10.65
N GLU A 534 40.47 -28.38 11.19
CA GLU A 534 41.32 -29.26 10.38
C GLU A 534 40.48 -30.26 9.59
N VAL A 535 40.12 -29.87 8.36
CA VAL A 535 39.45 -30.75 7.41
C VAL A 535 40.43 -31.83 6.93
N ASN A 536 40.24 -33.03 7.47
CA ASN A 536 40.96 -34.23 7.05
C ASN A 536 40.58 -34.60 5.60
N VAL A 537 41.58 -34.82 4.75
CA VAL A 537 41.38 -35.34 3.40
C VAL A 537 41.00 -36.82 3.50
N SER A 538 39.92 -37.21 2.83
CA SER A 538 39.40 -38.59 2.88
C SER A 538 40.44 -39.61 2.43
N LYS A 539 40.57 -40.73 3.17
CA LYS A 539 41.47 -41.86 2.87
C LYS A 539 41.23 -42.52 1.50
N TYR A 540 40.12 -42.20 0.84
CA TYR A 540 39.75 -42.69 -0.49
C TYR A 540 40.21 -41.76 -1.64
N PHE A 541 40.91 -40.66 -1.32
CA PHE A 541 41.47 -39.73 -2.29
C PHE A 541 42.90 -40.14 -2.70
N ASN A 542 43.07 -40.54 -3.96
CA ASN A 542 44.33 -41.00 -4.53
C ASN A 542 45.22 -39.82 -4.98
N GLY A 543 45.73 -39.04 -4.02
CA GLY A 543 46.67 -37.96 -4.32
C GLY A 543 47.10 -37.16 -3.09
N LYS A 544 47.82 -36.06 -3.34
CA LYS A 544 48.12 -35.02 -2.34
C LYS A 544 47.60 -33.68 -2.84
N LEU A 545 46.79 -33.01 -2.02
CA LEU A 545 46.38 -31.62 -2.26
C LEU A 545 47.54 -30.68 -1.93
N ARG A 546 47.71 -29.60 -2.71
CA ARG A 546 48.56 -28.45 -2.34
C ARG A 546 47.93 -27.66 -1.20
N SER A 547 48.70 -26.82 -0.51
CA SER A 547 48.23 -25.95 0.60
C SER A 547 46.95 -25.18 0.24
N TYR A 548 46.96 -24.44 -0.87
CA TYR A 548 45.79 -23.68 -1.31
C TYR A 548 44.62 -24.60 -1.77
N GLN A 549 44.88 -25.82 -2.22
CA GLN A 549 43.81 -26.77 -2.54
C GLN A 549 43.15 -27.31 -1.27
N LEU A 550 43.91 -27.47 -0.18
CA LEU A 550 43.40 -27.79 1.15
C LEU A 550 42.61 -26.61 1.76
N GLU A 551 43.07 -25.37 1.59
CA GLU A 551 42.29 -24.17 1.95
C GLU A 551 40.95 -24.10 1.20
N GLY A 552 40.94 -24.47 -0.09
CA GLY A 552 39.71 -24.53 -0.89
C GLY A 552 38.75 -25.61 -0.37
N LEU A 553 39.28 -26.78 0.01
CA LEU A 553 38.50 -27.83 0.67
C LEU A 553 37.97 -27.40 2.06
N LYS A 554 38.75 -26.62 2.83
CA LYS A 554 38.29 -25.99 4.08
C LYS A 554 37.15 -25.00 3.85
N TRP A 555 37.25 -24.14 2.84
CA TRP A 555 36.19 -23.18 2.47
C TRP A 555 34.91 -23.86 1.98
N LEU A 556 35.02 -24.93 1.18
CA LEU A 556 33.87 -25.74 0.75
C LEU A 556 33.16 -26.41 1.94
N ASN A 557 33.92 -26.92 2.91
CA ASN A 557 33.36 -27.47 4.16
C ASN A 557 32.74 -26.39 5.05
N PHE A 558 33.34 -25.20 5.14
CA PHE A 558 32.75 -24.06 5.83
C PHE A 558 31.37 -23.68 5.25
N LEU A 559 31.21 -23.66 3.91
CA LEU A 559 29.90 -23.42 3.30
C LEU A 559 28.90 -24.56 3.58
N ASP A 560 29.37 -25.82 3.55
CA ASP A 560 28.56 -27.00 3.88
C ASP A 560 27.99 -26.96 5.30
N ASP A 561 28.81 -26.57 6.29
CA ASP A 561 28.43 -26.53 7.70
C ASP A 561 27.33 -25.48 8.00
N PHE A 562 27.09 -24.52 7.09
CA PHE A 562 25.99 -23.54 7.14
C PHE A 562 24.83 -23.85 6.16
N ASN A 563 24.94 -24.91 5.34
CA ASN A 563 24.10 -25.15 4.16
C ASN A 563 24.03 -23.93 3.20
N PHE A 564 25.18 -23.32 2.94
CA PHE A 564 25.32 -22.24 1.96
C PHE A 564 25.95 -22.75 0.66
N GLY A 565 25.64 -22.06 -0.44
CA GLY A 565 26.31 -22.25 -1.73
C GLY A 565 27.36 -21.17 -2.00
N GLY A 566 28.16 -21.36 -3.04
CA GLY A 566 29.26 -20.43 -3.37
C GLY A 566 29.88 -20.63 -4.75
N CYS A 567 30.78 -19.71 -5.09
CA CYS A 567 31.52 -19.67 -6.35
C CYS A 567 33.02 -19.95 -6.13
N LEU A 568 33.50 -21.09 -6.63
CA LEU A 568 34.93 -21.41 -6.69
C LEU A 568 35.51 -20.81 -7.98
N ALA A 569 36.06 -19.61 -7.85
CA ALA A 569 36.52 -18.74 -8.92
C ALA A 569 38.06 -18.68 -9.05
N ASP A 570 38.79 -19.63 -8.45
CA ASP A 570 40.23 -19.86 -8.66
C ASP A 570 40.63 -19.81 -10.15
N ASP A 571 41.84 -19.34 -10.46
CA ASP A 571 42.38 -19.29 -11.82
C ASP A 571 42.36 -20.63 -12.58
N MET A 572 42.43 -20.55 -13.93
CA MET A 572 42.42 -21.72 -14.81
C MET A 572 43.71 -22.54 -14.70
N GLY A 573 43.63 -23.70 -14.06
CA GLY A 573 44.76 -24.62 -13.86
C GLY A 573 45.10 -24.88 -12.40
N LEU A 574 44.50 -24.15 -11.44
CA LEU A 574 44.71 -24.37 -10.00
C LEU A 574 44.06 -25.68 -9.45
N GLY A 575 43.36 -26.44 -10.29
CA GLY A 575 42.84 -27.76 -9.95
C GLY A 575 41.48 -27.77 -9.24
N LYS A 576 40.55 -26.87 -9.61
CA LYS A 576 39.17 -26.82 -9.08
C LYS A 576 38.47 -28.20 -9.08
N THR A 577 38.59 -28.95 -10.17
CA THR A 577 38.12 -30.34 -10.31
C THR A 577 38.56 -31.23 -9.14
N ILE A 578 39.85 -31.17 -8.78
CA ILE A 578 40.44 -31.99 -7.72
C ILE A 578 39.92 -31.55 -6.34
N GLN A 579 39.73 -30.25 -6.11
CA GLN A 579 39.11 -29.73 -4.89
C GLN A 579 37.68 -30.24 -4.71
N ILE A 580 36.87 -30.25 -5.78
CA ILE A 580 35.49 -30.79 -5.75
C ILE A 580 35.48 -32.32 -5.59
N ILE A 581 36.39 -33.07 -6.21
CA ILE A 581 36.50 -34.52 -6.02
C ILE A 581 36.83 -34.85 -4.55
N ALA A 582 37.80 -34.14 -3.95
CA ALA A 582 38.13 -34.29 -2.53
C ALA A 582 36.95 -33.92 -1.61
N PHE A 583 36.16 -32.91 -1.99
CA PHE A 583 34.96 -32.48 -1.27
C PHE A 583 33.81 -33.50 -1.35
N ILE A 584 33.51 -34.06 -2.53
CA ILE A 584 32.51 -35.14 -2.68
C ILE A 584 32.86 -36.35 -1.80
N LEU A 585 34.15 -36.66 -1.66
CA LEU A 585 34.64 -37.69 -0.74
C LEU A 585 34.50 -37.31 0.75
N SER A 586 34.55 -36.03 1.13
CA SER A 586 34.29 -35.62 2.52
C SER A 586 32.80 -35.62 2.89
N GLN A 587 31.89 -35.60 1.91
CA GLN A 587 30.45 -35.66 2.17
C GLN A 587 29.92 -37.07 2.49
N ARG A 588 30.72 -38.12 2.23
CA ARG A 588 30.34 -39.53 2.50
C ARG A 588 29.94 -39.77 3.96
N ASP A 589 30.67 -39.17 4.89
CA ASP A 589 30.47 -39.37 6.33
C ASP A 589 29.53 -38.30 6.94
N LYS A 590 28.94 -37.41 6.12
CA LYS A 590 28.12 -36.27 6.54
C LYS A 590 26.63 -36.34 6.14
N ALA A 591 26.23 -37.18 5.18
CA ALA A 591 24.88 -37.13 4.59
C ALA A 591 24.34 -38.50 4.17
N ASP A 592 23.14 -38.86 4.66
CA ASP A 592 22.48 -40.16 4.39
C ASP A 592 22.20 -40.40 2.89
N GLN A 593 21.84 -39.35 2.16
CA GLN A 593 21.77 -39.36 0.69
C GLN A 593 22.90 -38.52 0.12
N ASN A 594 23.90 -39.17 -0.49
CA ASN A 594 25.06 -38.52 -1.11
C ASN A 594 25.07 -38.63 -2.66
N CYS A 595 23.90 -38.66 -3.31
CA CYS A 595 23.83 -38.52 -4.77
C CYS A 595 24.01 -37.05 -5.18
N ASN A 596 25.12 -36.73 -5.84
CA ASN A 596 25.46 -35.40 -6.32
C ASN A 596 25.26 -35.29 -7.84
N LEU A 597 24.98 -34.09 -8.35
CA LEU A 597 24.89 -33.81 -9.79
C LEU A 597 25.99 -32.82 -10.20
N LEU A 598 26.75 -33.15 -11.24
CA LEU A 598 27.69 -32.22 -11.88
C LEU A 598 27.23 -31.94 -13.31
N VAL A 599 26.95 -30.66 -13.59
CA VAL A 599 26.58 -30.15 -14.91
C VAL A 599 27.80 -29.47 -15.52
N LEU A 600 28.17 -29.85 -16.74
CA LEU A 600 29.39 -29.36 -17.39
C LEU A 600 29.25 -29.21 -18.92
N PRO A 601 30.19 -28.56 -19.61
CA PRO A 601 30.26 -28.61 -21.07
C PRO A 601 30.52 -30.04 -21.54
N LYS A 602 29.84 -30.49 -22.61
CA LYS A 602 29.96 -31.86 -23.18
C LYS A 602 31.41 -32.29 -23.48
N THR A 603 32.29 -31.32 -23.75
CA THR A 603 33.72 -31.48 -23.98
C THR A 603 34.55 -31.85 -22.74
N LEU A 604 34.02 -31.63 -21.54
CA LEU A 604 34.72 -31.92 -20.28
C LEU A 604 34.30 -33.24 -19.63
N LEU A 605 33.30 -33.94 -20.17
CA LEU A 605 32.78 -35.21 -19.63
C LEU A 605 33.92 -36.24 -19.49
N PHE A 606 34.64 -36.50 -20.58
CA PHE A 606 35.79 -37.41 -20.59
C PHE A 606 36.92 -36.95 -19.65
N ASN A 607 37.18 -35.64 -19.53
CA ASN A 607 38.19 -35.15 -18.59
C ASN A 607 37.79 -35.45 -17.15
N TRP A 608 36.53 -35.20 -16.77
CA TRP A 608 36.04 -35.54 -15.43
C TRP A 608 36.04 -37.04 -15.15
N GLN A 609 35.77 -37.89 -16.15
CA GLN A 609 35.91 -39.35 -16.01
C GLN A 609 37.36 -39.76 -15.70
N HIS A 610 38.34 -39.28 -16.49
CA HIS A 610 39.76 -39.55 -16.24
C HIS A 610 40.27 -39.02 -14.88
N GLU A 611 39.79 -37.84 -14.45
CA GLU A 611 40.14 -37.27 -13.15
C GLU A 611 39.52 -38.06 -11.99
N LEU A 612 38.29 -38.58 -12.13
CA LEU A 612 37.64 -39.45 -11.16
C LEU A 612 38.34 -40.82 -11.06
N GLU A 613 38.61 -41.48 -12.18
CA GLU A 613 39.34 -42.76 -12.24
C GLU A 613 40.73 -42.65 -11.60
N LYS A 614 41.40 -41.51 -11.77
CA LYS A 614 42.73 -41.23 -11.20
C LYS A 614 42.69 -40.89 -9.71
N PHE A 615 41.89 -39.90 -9.31
CA PHE A 615 41.94 -39.32 -7.96
C PHE A 615 40.89 -39.88 -6.98
N ALA A 616 39.83 -40.52 -7.46
CA ALA A 616 38.79 -41.10 -6.62
C ALA A 616 38.08 -42.31 -7.26
N PRO A 617 38.81 -43.39 -7.64
CA PRO A 617 38.23 -44.57 -8.29
C PRO A 617 37.20 -45.34 -7.45
N SER A 618 37.01 -44.95 -6.18
CA SER A 618 35.94 -45.47 -5.33
C SER A 618 34.60 -44.75 -5.49
N ILE A 619 34.52 -43.65 -6.26
CA ILE A 619 33.25 -42.93 -6.53
C ILE A 619 32.45 -43.68 -7.59
N ARG A 620 31.24 -44.12 -7.25
CA ARG A 620 30.30 -44.67 -8.24
C ARG A 620 29.61 -43.52 -8.98
N PHE A 621 29.87 -43.37 -10.28
CA PHE A 621 29.28 -42.32 -11.10
C PHE A 621 28.45 -42.82 -12.29
N LEU A 622 27.48 -42.00 -12.73
CA LEU A 622 26.62 -42.25 -13.90
C LEU A 622 26.81 -41.13 -14.94
N LEU A 623 26.89 -41.49 -16.23
CA LEU A 623 26.97 -40.54 -17.33
C LEU A 623 25.61 -40.39 -18.04
N LEU A 624 24.99 -39.21 -17.93
CA LEU A 624 23.75 -38.85 -18.63
C LEU A 624 24.04 -38.03 -19.90
N ASP A 625 24.48 -38.73 -20.94
CA ASP A 625 24.71 -38.18 -22.28
C ASP A 625 24.44 -39.25 -23.36
N GLY A 626 24.26 -38.84 -24.61
CA GLY A 626 23.89 -39.74 -25.72
C GLY A 626 22.39 -39.98 -25.86
N THR A 627 22.02 -40.79 -26.85
CA THR A 627 20.62 -41.09 -27.25
C THR A 627 19.89 -41.98 -26.26
N ASP A 628 20.58 -43.04 -25.84
CA ASP A 628 20.06 -44.21 -25.13
C ASP A 628 20.22 -44.10 -23.60
N ARG A 629 20.46 -42.87 -23.14
CA ARG A 629 20.56 -42.50 -21.73
C ARG A 629 19.28 -42.81 -20.96
N VAL A 630 19.44 -43.17 -19.69
CA VAL A 630 18.37 -43.35 -18.71
C VAL A 630 17.55 -42.05 -18.58
N ARG A 631 16.22 -42.15 -18.46
CA ARG A 631 15.28 -41.01 -18.38
C ARG A 631 14.32 -41.07 -17.18
N ASN A 632 14.77 -41.73 -16.11
CA ASN A 632 14.11 -41.79 -14.82
C ASN A 632 15.11 -41.34 -13.73
N THR A 633 14.70 -41.43 -12.46
CA THR A 633 15.55 -41.10 -11.30
C THR A 633 15.55 -42.22 -10.25
N THR A 634 15.05 -43.41 -10.61
CA THR A 634 14.79 -44.52 -9.66
C THR A 634 16.08 -45.09 -9.06
N ASP A 635 17.14 -45.09 -9.85
CA ASP A 635 18.40 -45.75 -9.53
C ASP A 635 19.50 -44.74 -9.15
N PHE A 636 19.14 -43.46 -8.99
CA PHE A 636 20.09 -42.38 -8.73
C PHE A 636 20.78 -42.53 -7.35
N ASP A 637 20.07 -43.00 -6.33
CA ASP A 637 20.63 -43.27 -5.00
C ASP A 637 21.72 -44.39 -4.99
N HIS A 638 21.85 -45.18 -6.07
CA HIS A 638 22.96 -46.11 -6.23
C HIS A 638 24.29 -45.42 -6.64
N TYR A 639 24.24 -44.15 -7.05
CA TYR A 639 25.39 -43.37 -7.52
C TYR A 639 25.67 -42.18 -6.59
N GLU A 640 26.94 -41.83 -6.46
CA GLU A 640 27.39 -40.69 -5.65
C GLU A 640 27.56 -39.43 -6.50
N LEU A 641 27.72 -39.59 -7.81
CA LEU A 641 27.92 -38.50 -8.76
C LEU A 641 27.28 -38.79 -10.10
N ILE A 642 26.48 -37.86 -10.61
CA ILE A 642 25.86 -37.93 -11.93
C ILE A 642 26.47 -36.83 -12.82
N LEU A 643 27.06 -37.23 -13.94
CA LEU A 643 27.68 -36.36 -14.92
C LEU A 643 26.69 -36.05 -16.04
N ILE A 644 26.36 -34.78 -16.26
CA ILE A 644 25.41 -34.36 -17.30
C ILE A 644 25.91 -33.15 -18.10
N SER A 645 25.59 -33.09 -19.39
CA SER A 645 25.90 -31.90 -20.20
C SER A 645 24.86 -30.79 -20.02
N TYR A 646 25.27 -29.51 -20.09
CA TYR A 646 24.33 -28.37 -20.12
C TYR A 646 23.25 -28.45 -21.21
N HIS A 647 23.47 -29.23 -22.29
CA HIS A 647 22.48 -29.44 -23.33
C HIS A 647 21.48 -30.53 -22.93
N THR A 648 21.95 -31.64 -22.36
CA THR A 648 21.11 -32.73 -21.85
C THR A 648 20.21 -32.23 -20.71
N LEU A 649 20.74 -31.39 -19.82
CA LEU A 649 19.97 -30.77 -18.74
C LEU A 649 18.73 -30.04 -19.26
N LEU A 650 18.82 -29.34 -20.39
CA LEU A 650 17.67 -28.64 -20.99
C LEU A 650 16.56 -29.59 -21.45
N THR A 651 16.90 -30.74 -22.05
CA THR A 651 15.91 -31.69 -22.56
C THR A 651 15.30 -32.55 -21.44
N ASP A 652 16.03 -32.75 -20.35
CA ASP A 652 15.75 -33.77 -19.35
C ASP A 652 15.24 -33.21 -18.01
N ILE A 653 15.24 -31.89 -17.84
CA ILE A 653 14.84 -31.20 -16.58
C ILE A 653 13.47 -31.65 -16.02
N ASN A 654 12.55 -32.12 -16.88
CA ASN A 654 11.22 -32.56 -16.48
C ASN A 654 11.20 -33.77 -15.52
N TYR A 655 12.22 -34.65 -15.57
CA TYR A 655 12.40 -35.71 -14.57
C TYR A 655 13.47 -35.32 -13.54
N LEU A 656 14.57 -34.68 -13.94
CA LEU A 656 15.65 -34.28 -13.03
C LEU A 656 15.18 -33.35 -11.89
N LYS A 657 14.20 -32.47 -12.14
CA LYS A 657 13.63 -31.58 -11.11
C LYS A 657 12.83 -32.30 -10.01
N LYS A 658 12.55 -33.61 -10.16
CA LYS A 658 11.80 -34.42 -9.20
C LYS A 658 12.68 -35.08 -8.15
N PHE A 659 13.99 -35.19 -8.41
CA PHE A 659 14.96 -35.80 -7.50
C PHE A 659 15.70 -34.72 -6.71
N ARG A 660 16.03 -35.00 -5.44
CA ARG A 660 16.74 -34.09 -4.55
C ARG A 660 18.19 -34.54 -4.40
N PHE A 661 19.11 -33.80 -5.01
CA PHE A 661 20.55 -34.06 -4.91
C PHE A 661 21.13 -33.54 -3.58
N ASN A 662 22.28 -34.08 -3.16
CA ASN A 662 23.05 -33.49 -2.05
C ASN A 662 23.63 -32.13 -2.51
N TYR A 663 24.60 -32.16 -3.44
CA TYR A 663 25.05 -30.98 -4.17
C TYR A 663 24.64 -31.01 -5.64
N VAL A 664 24.40 -29.81 -6.20
CA VAL A 664 24.54 -29.55 -7.64
C VAL A 664 25.78 -28.69 -7.87
N PHE A 665 26.71 -29.20 -8.66
CA PHE A 665 27.91 -28.52 -9.12
C PHE A 665 27.72 -28.05 -10.57
N LEU A 666 28.10 -26.81 -10.89
CA LEU A 666 28.17 -26.32 -12.28
C LEU A 666 29.62 -26.01 -12.65
N ASP A 667 30.20 -26.76 -13.59
CA ASP A 667 31.53 -26.47 -14.16
C ASP A 667 31.44 -25.53 -15.37
N GLU A 668 32.45 -24.67 -15.56
CA GLU A 668 32.45 -23.56 -16.53
C GLU A 668 31.12 -22.76 -16.48
N SER A 669 30.74 -22.31 -15.27
CA SER A 669 29.43 -21.74 -14.92
C SER A 669 29.00 -20.52 -15.75
N GLN A 670 29.92 -19.87 -16.47
CA GLN A 670 29.61 -18.83 -17.44
C GLN A 670 28.61 -19.29 -18.54
N GLN A 671 28.39 -20.60 -18.72
CA GLN A 671 27.30 -21.13 -19.55
C GLN A 671 25.88 -20.75 -19.08
N ILE A 672 25.70 -20.30 -17.83
CA ILE A 672 24.42 -19.80 -17.27
C ILE A 672 24.40 -18.28 -16.99
N LYS A 673 25.43 -17.52 -17.38
CA LYS A 673 25.61 -16.09 -17.00
C LYS A 673 24.46 -15.12 -17.34
N ASN A 674 23.51 -15.53 -18.19
CA ASN A 674 22.32 -14.75 -18.51
C ASN A 674 21.08 -15.33 -17.79
N PRO A 675 20.48 -14.63 -16.81
CA PRO A 675 19.29 -15.10 -16.08
C PRO A 675 18.03 -15.28 -16.95
N ASN A 676 17.98 -14.68 -18.14
CA ASN A 676 16.86 -14.89 -19.07
C ASN A 676 16.99 -16.20 -19.87
N SER A 677 18.17 -16.84 -19.88
CA SER A 677 18.45 -18.03 -20.69
C SER A 677 17.67 -19.25 -20.21
N GLN A 678 17.31 -20.14 -21.14
CA GLN A 678 16.71 -21.44 -20.82
C GLN A 678 17.62 -22.29 -19.92
N ARG A 679 18.95 -22.17 -20.05
CA ARG A 679 19.92 -22.92 -19.24
C ARG A 679 19.91 -22.50 -17.78
N TYR A 680 19.95 -21.20 -17.51
CA TYR A 680 19.81 -20.66 -16.16
C TYR A 680 18.49 -21.12 -15.53
N LYS A 681 17.37 -20.97 -16.26
CA LYS A 681 16.04 -21.39 -15.79
C LYS A 681 15.96 -22.89 -15.49
N ALA A 682 16.50 -23.74 -16.37
CA ALA A 682 16.54 -25.18 -16.15
C ALA A 682 17.43 -25.58 -14.95
N ALA A 683 18.60 -24.95 -14.80
CA ALA A 683 19.47 -25.19 -13.65
C ALA A 683 18.78 -24.79 -12.32
N CYS A 684 18.10 -23.65 -12.27
CA CYS A 684 17.43 -23.18 -11.06
C CYS A 684 16.28 -24.09 -10.58
N LEU A 685 15.66 -24.88 -11.48
CA LEU A 685 14.61 -25.86 -11.16
C LEU A 685 15.13 -27.13 -10.45
N LEU A 686 16.44 -27.38 -10.46
CA LEU A 686 17.03 -28.55 -9.81
C LEU A 686 16.93 -28.46 -8.27
N GLN A 687 16.43 -29.51 -7.64
CA GLN A 687 16.32 -29.59 -6.19
C GLN A 687 17.62 -30.14 -5.59
N SER A 688 18.20 -29.44 -4.62
CA SER A 688 19.35 -29.93 -3.87
C SER A 688 19.41 -29.36 -2.46
N ARG A 689 20.25 -29.94 -1.59
CA ARG A 689 20.61 -29.32 -0.31
C ARG A 689 21.45 -28.06 -0.57
N ASN A 690 22.61 -28.23 -1.18
CA ASN A 690 23.56 -27.14 -1.46
C ASN A 690 23.89 -27.06 -2.96
N ARG A 691 24.55 -25.97 -3.39
CA ARG A 691 24.94 -25.73 -4.78
C ARG A 691 26.27 -24.99 -4.87
N ILE A 692 27.15 -25.42 -5.78
CA ILE A 692 28.46 -24.79 -6.01
C ILE A 692 28.63 -24.50 -7.51
N VAL A 693 29.21 -23.35 -7.85
CA VAL A 693 29.59 -23.01 -9.22
C VAL A 693 31.10 -22.88 -9.33
N MET A 694 31.66 -23.34 -10.45
CA MET A 694 33.08 -23.25 -10.79
C MET A 694 33.27 -22.46 -12.08
N THR A 695 34.24 -21.56 -12.09
CA THR A 695 34.67 -20.85 -13.31
C THR A 695 36.10 -20.31 -13.13
N GLY A 696 36.78 -19.92 -14.21
CA GLY A 696 37.96 -19.06 -14.13
C GLY A 696 37.65 -17.55 -14.25
N THR A 697 36.43 -17.21 -14.68
CA THR A 697 36.04 -15.86 -15.09
C THR A 697 34.63 -15.56 -14.56
N PRO A 698 34.48 -15.24 -13.25
CA PRO A 698 33.17 -15.03 -12.62
C PRO A 698 32.44 -13.78 -13.12
N ILE A 699 33.15 -12.86 -13.76
CA ILE A 699 32.61 -11.71 -14.48
C ILE A 699 33.31 -11.70 -15.84
N GLU A 700 32.55 -11.50 -16.93
CA GLU A 700 33.10 -11.34 -18.28
C GLU A 700 32.62 -10.04 -18.95
N ASN A 701 31.36 -9.63 -18.72
CA ASN A 701 30.68 -8.59 -19.50
C ASN A 701 29.93 -7.56 -18.63
N SER A 702 29.48 -7.95 -17.43
CA SER A 702 28.63 -7.13 -16.55
C SER A 702 28.57 -7.74 -15.15
N THR A 703 28.29 -6.94 -14.10
CA THR A 703 27.94 -7.47 -12.77
C THR A 703 26.69 -8.38 -12.78
N MET A 704 25.87 -8.33 -13.84
CA MET A 704 24.76 -9.26 -14.05
C MET A 704 25.25 -10.71 -14.30
N ASP A 705 26.45 -10.92 -14.85
CA ASP A 705 27.05 -12.25 -15.02
C ASP A 705 27.32 -12.92 -13.65
N LEU A 706 27.77 -12.12 -12.67
CA LEU A 706 28.01 -12.54 -11.29
C LEU A 706 26.71 -12.88 -10.58
N TYR A 707 25.67 -12.03 -10.75
CA TYR A 707 24.34 -12.31 -10.20
C TYR A 707 23.86 -13.69 -10.65
N ALA A 708 23.93 -14.02 -11.94
CA ALA A 708 23.44 -15.28 -12.46
C ALA A 708 24.12 -16.53 -11.85
N GLN A 709 25.40 -16.40 -11.49
CA GLN A 709 26.15 -17.48 -10.85
C GLN A 709 25.80 -17.60 -9.36
N LEU A 710 25.76 -16.47 -8.63
CA LEU A 710 25.46 -16.47 -7.20
C LEU A 710 23.98 -16.69 -6.89
N SER A 711 23.03 -16.21 -7.71
CA SER A 711 21.60 -16.46 -7.52
C SER A 711 21.20 -17.92 -7.81
N PHE A 712 22.00 -18.63 -8.61
CA PHE A 712 21.91 -20.09 -8.69
C PHE A 712 22.52 -20.75 -7.44
N ALA A 713 23.75 -20.40 -7.08
CA ALA A 713 24.52 -21.07 -6.01
C ALA A 713 23.91 -20.85 -4.62
N SER A 714 23.62 -19.60 -4.28
CA SER A 714 22.99 -19.19 -3.03
C SER A 714 21.75 -18.34 -3.33
N PRO A 715 20.59 -18.97 -3.60
CA PRO A 715 19.36 -18.28 -3.93
C PRO A 715 19.00 -17.15 -2.94
N GLY A 716 18.56 -16.01 -3.45
CA GLY A 716 18.13 -14.85 -2.67
C GLY A 716 19.22 -14.05 -1.94
N LEU A 717 20.49 -14.50 -1.92
CA LEU A 717 21.63 -13.73 -1.38
C LEU A 717 21.67 -12.30 -1.93
N LEU A 718 21.39 -12.14 -3.22
CA LEU A 718 21.47 -10.87 -3.95
C LEU A 718 20.11 -10.13 -4.08
N GLY A 719 19.06 -10.64 -3.43
CA GLY A 719 17.69 -10.16 -3.63
C GLY A 719 17.18 -10.44 -5.05
N SER A 720 16.09 -9.77 -5.45
CA SER A 720 15.47 -9.97 -6.76
C SER A 720 16.34 -9.47 -7.92
N LYS A 721 16.15 -10.05 -9.11
CA LYS A 721 16.87 -9.62 -10.33
C LYS A 721 16.68 -8.13 -10.63
N LYS A 722 15.48 -7.59 -10.33
CA LYS A 722 15.21 -6.15 -10.51
C LYS A 722 15.95 -5.31 -9.46
N TYR A 723 15.84 -5.68 -8.19
CA TYR A 723 16.56 -5.02 -7.09
C TYR A 723 18.06 -4.98 -7.39
N PHE A 724 18.67 -6.11 -7.74
CA PHE A 724 20.09 -6.17 -8.05
C PHE A 724 20.49 -5.26 -9.23
N LYS A 725 19.67 -5.23 -10.30
CA LYS A 725 19.92 -4.36 -11.44
C LYS A 725 19.90 -2.89 -11.04
N ASP A 726 18.85 -2.48 -10.33
CA ASP A 726 18.59 -1.07 -10.02
C ASP A 726 19.52 -0.55 -8.91
N VAL A 727 19.97 -1.40 -7.98
CA VAL A 727 20.82 -1.05 -6.83
C VAL A 727 22.32 -1.26 -7.08
N PHE A 728 22.71 -2.27 -7.88
CA PHE A 728 24.11 -2.61 -8.14
C PHE A 728 24.48 -2.47 -9.62
N THR A 729 23.84 -3.18 -10.55
CA THR A 729 24.31 -3.22 -11.95
C THR A 729 24.29 -1.86 -12.64
N THR A 730 23.21 -1.10 -12.56
CA THR A 730 23.17 0.22 -13.21
C THR A 730 24.13 1.22 -12.54
N PRO A 731 24.19 1.36 -11.20
CA PRO A 731 25.21 2.20 -10.54
C PRO A 731 26.67 1.80 -10.83
N ILE A 732 27.00 0.51 -10.87
CA ILE A 732 28.39 0.03 -11.04
C ILE A 732 28.79 0.02 -12.52
N ASP A 733 28.00 -0.57 -13.41
CA ASP A 733 28.40 -0.83 -14.80
C ASP A 733 28.26 0.41 -15.71
N ALA A 734 27.35 1.35 -15.36
CA ALA A 734 27.12 2.59 -16.14
C ALA A 734 27.70 3.85 -15.48
N PHE A 735 27.70 3.94 -14.14
CA PHE A 735 28.16 5.13 -13.41
C PHE A 735 29.44 4.92 -12.59
N SER A 736 30.00 3.70 -12.55
CA SER A 736 31.22 3.35 -11.80
C SER A 736 31.18 3.68 -10.29
N ASP A 737 30.01 3.61 -9.66
CA ASP A 737 29.81 3.88 -8.23
C ASP A 737 30.69 2.98 -7.35
N ARG A 738 31.69 3.59 -6.68
CA ARG A 738 32.62 2.90 -5.77
C ARG A 738 31.92 2.38 -4.51
N LYS A 739 31.01 3.16 -3.92
CA LYS A 739 30.30 2.79 -2.68
C LYS A 739 29.38 1.59 -2.91
N ARG A 740 28.74 1.50 -4.08
CA ARG A 740 27.99 0.30 -4.49
C ARG A 740 28.89 -0.87 -4.83
N THR A 741 30.08 -0.63 -5.41
CA THR A 741 31.08 -1.67 -5.66
C THR A 741 31.57 -2.30 -4.34
N GLU A 742 31.94 -1.49 -3.34
CA GLU A 742 32.36 -1.93 -2.00
C GLU A 742 31.23 -2.66 -1.24
N MET A 743 30.00 -2.12 -1.28
CA MET A 743 28.82 -2.76 -0.69
C MET A 743 28.55 -4.14 -1.31
N LEU A 744 28.70 -4.27 -2.63
CA LEU A 744 28.56 -5.56 -3.32
C LEU A 744 29.67 -6.52 -2.92
N TYR A 745 30.93 -6.08 -2.95
CA TYR A 745 32.10 -6.87 -2.58
C TYR A 745 31.97 -7.45 -1.16
N ASN A 746 31.65 -6.62 -0.18
CA ASN A 746 31.48 -7.07 1.21
C ASN A 746 30.33 -8.09 1.36
N LYS A 747 29.27 -8.01 0.55
CA LYS A 747 28.16 -8.97 0.59
C LYS A 747 28.48 -10.31 -0.09
N ILE A 748 29.32 -10.32 -1.13
CA ILE A 748 29.67 -11.55 -1.87
C ILE A 748 30.93 -12.26 -1.35
N ASN A 749 31.83 -11.55 -0.66
CA ASN A 749 33.15 -12.07 -0.29
C ASN A 749 33.15 -13.42 0.46
N PRO A 750 32.24 -13.72 1.41
CA PRO A 750 32.18 -15.05 2.04
C PRO A 750 31.84 -16.19 1.06
N PHE A 751 31.14 -15.87 -0.03
CA PHE A 751 30.55 -16.80 -0.99
C PHE A 751 31.34 -16.91 -2.30
N ILE A 752 32.51 -16.26 -2.41
CA ILE A 752 33.42 -16.39 -3.56
C ILE A 752 34.84 -16.66 -3.06
N LEU A 753 35.41 -17.80 -3.44
CA LEU A 753 36.85 -18.03 -3.32
C LEU A 753 37.51 -17.81 -4.69
N ARG A 754 38.23 -16.70 -4.84
CA ARG A 754 39.04 -16.37 -6.03
C ARG A 754 40.49 -16.18 -5.59
N ARG A 755 41.41 -16.92 -6.23
CA ARG A 755 42.86 -16.82 -6.03
C ARG A 755 43.57 -16.90 -7.37
N THR A 756 44.63 -16.12 -7.54
CA THR A 756 45.41 -16.08 -8.79
C THR A 756 46.61 -17.01 -8.77
N LYS A 757 47.12 -17.37 -9.96
CA LYS A 757 48.38 -18.14 -10.10
C LYS A 757 49.57 -17.46 -9.40
N ALA A 758 49.64 -16.13 -9.46
CA ALA A 758 50.71 -15.35 -8.85
C ALA A 758 50.71 -15.41 -7.32
N GLU A 759 49.53 -15.49 -6.70
CA GLU A 759 49.39 -15.64 -5.25
C GLU A 759 49.86 -17.02 -4.76
N VAL A 760 49.37 -18.10 -5.40
CA VAL A 760 49.42 -19.45 -4.81
C VAL A 760 50.29 -20.47 -5.54
N ALA A 761 50.69 -20.21 -6.79
CA ALA A 761 51.36 -21.18 -7.66
C ALA A 761 52.76 -20.71 -8.11
N ARG A 762 53.59 -20.29 -7.14
CA ARG A 762 55.00 -19.86 -7.33
C ARG A 762 55.94 -20.92 -7.92
N GLU A 763 55.46 -22.14 -8.11
CA GLU A 763 56.16 -23.24 -8.78
C GLU A 763 56.00 -23.24 -10.31
N LEU A 764 55.14 -22.38 -10.87
CA LEU A 764 54.99 -22.22 -12.32
C LEU A 764 56.16 -21.43 -12.91
N PRO A 765 56.65 -21.79 -14.11
CA PRO A 765 57.61 -20.97 -14.85
C PRO A 765 56.95 -19.66 -15.31
N GLU A 766 57.76 -18.75 -15.84
CA GLU A 766 57.26 -17.46 -16.35
C GLU A 766 56.30 -17.64 -17.55
N LYS A 767 55.43 -16.66 -17.74
CA LYS A 767 54.55 -16.55 -18.91
C LYS A 767 54.88 -15.26 -19.64
N ASN A 768 55.51 -15.39 -20.80
CA ASN A 768 55.88 -14.25 -21.64
C ASN A 768 54.73 -13.93 -22.62
N GLU A 769 54.40 -12.66 -22.76
CA GLU A 769 53.43 -12.19 -23.77
C GLU A 769 54.11 -11.23 -24.74
N LEU A 770 54.12 -11.60 -26.01
CA LEU A 770 54.76 -10.85 -27.11
C LEU A 770 53.71 -10.40 -28.13
N VAL A 771 53.99 -9.29 -28.79
CA VAL A 771 53.22 -8.81 -29.95
C VAL A 771 54.16 -8.72 -31.13
N ILE A 772 53.83 -9.40 -32.23
CA ILE A 772 54.54 -9.29 -33.51
C ILE A 772 53.64 -8.53 -34.47
N TYR A 773 54.18 -7.43 -35.00
CA TYR A 773 53.50 -6.61 -36.01
C TYR A 773 53.71 -7.21 -37.41
N CYS A 774 52.61 -7.51 -38.09
CA CYS A 774 52.60 -8.17 -39.40
C CYS A 774 52.19 -7.16 -40.47
N GLU A 775 53.19 -6.51 -41.11
CA GLU A 775 53.01 -5.43 -42.08
C GLU A 775 52.27 -5.87 -43.35
N MET A 776 51.22 -5.14 -43.75
CA MET A 776 50.46 -5.50 -44.94
C MET A 776 51.25 -5.31 -46.23
N LYS A 777 51.36 -6.37 -47.04
CA LYS A 777 51.80 -6.25 -48.43
C LYS A 777 50.89 -5.30 -49.23
N PRO A 778 51.40 -4.57 -50.25
CA PRO A 778 50.64 -3.51 -50.92
C PRO A 778 49.27 -3.92 -51.50
N ALA A 779 49.11 -5.17 -51.97
CA ALA A 779 47.82 -5.69 -52.42
C ALA A 779 46.80 -5.83 -51.27
N GLN A 780 47.24 -6.36 -50.12
CA GLN A 780 46.42 -6.50 -48.91
C GLN A 780 46.01 -5.13 -48.36
N ARG A 781 46.95 -4.16 -48.31
CA ARG A 781 46.71 -2.80 -47.83
C ARG A 781 45.67 -2.06 -48.67
N ARG A 782 45.80 -2.08 -50.01
CA ARG A 782 44.82 -1.47 -50.94
C ARG A 782 43.39 -1.98 -50.73
N ILE A 783 43.22 -3.28 -50.49
CA ILE A 783 41.91 -3.89 -50.22
C ILE A 783 41.39 -3.47 -48.84
N TYR A 784 42.26 -3.38 -47.83
CA TYR A 784 41.89 -2.87 -46.51
C TYR A 784 41.42 -1.41 -46.58
N ASP A 785 42.18 -0.52 -47.23
CA ASP A 785 41.87 0.91 -47.32
C ASP A 785 40.55 1.18 -48.07
N LEU A 786 40.25 0.39 -49.11
CA LEU A 786 38.99 0.48 -49.83
C LEU A 786 37.79 0.16 -48.93
N TYR A 787 37.88 -0.96 -48.18
CA TYR A 787 36.81 -1.38 -47.26
C TYR A 787 36.73 -0.54 -45.99
N GLU A 788 37.84 0.01 -45.50
CA GLU A 788 37.87 0.97 -44.39
C GLU A 788 37.16 2.25 -44.81
N LYS A 789 37.49 2.80 -45.99
CA LYS A 789 36.87 3.99 -46.53
C LYS A 789 35.37 3.82 -46.75
N GLU A 790 34.93 2.74 -47.42
CA GLU A 790 33.51 2.40 -47.63
C GLU A 790 32.75 2.40 -46.28
N PHE A 791 33.31 1.72 -45.28
CA PHE A 791 32.67 1.58 -43.99
C PHE A 791 32.71 2.88 -43.15
N ARG A 792 33.79 3.66 -43.23
CA ARG A 792 33.91 4.97 -42.58
C ARG A 792 32.96 5.99 -43.19
N GLU A 793 32.78 6.00 -44.51
CA GLU A 793 31.81 6.86 -45.19
C GLU A 793 30.37 6.49 -44.79
N PHE A 794 30.03 5.20 -44.74
CA PHE A 794 28.76 4.72 -44.22
C PHE A 794 28.50 5.17 -42.77
N ILE A 795 29.45 4.95 -41.85
CA ILE A 795 29.32 5.38 -40.44
C ILE A 795 29.28 6.91 -40.31
N SER A 796 29.96 7.65 -41.19
CA SER A 796 29.93 9.12 -41.22
C SER A 796 28.58 9.66 -41.69
N ALA A 797 27.96 9.03 -42.69
CA ALA A 797 26.66 9.43 -43.23
C ALA A 797 25.47 9.04 -42.33
N THR A 798 25.54 7.91 -41.63
CA THR A 798 24.42 7.39 -40.81
C THR A 798 24.24 8.16 -39.49
N GLU A 799 23.01 8.41 -39.05
CA GLU A 799 22.74 9.06 -37.75
C GLU A 799 23.09 8.16 -36.54
N GLY A 800 23.41 8.79 -35.41
CA GLY A 800 23.88 8.09 -34.20
C GLY A 800 22.89 7.06 -33.64
N ASP A 801 21.59 7.35 -33.69
CA ASP A 801 20.55 6.41 -33.23
C ASP A 801 20.14 5.39 -34.31
N GLU A 802 20.41 5.63 -35.59
CA GLU A 802 20.26 4.60 -36.62
C GLU A 802 21.38 3.56 -36.55
N ILE A 803 22.63 3.99 -36.28
CA ILE A 803 23.76 3.08 -35.99
C ILE A 803 23.40 2.13 -34.85
N ARG A 804 22.77 2.64 -33.79
CA ARG A 804 22.28 1.85 -32.63
C ARG A 804 21.12 0.91 -32.97
N LYS A 805 20.24 1.28 -33.90
CA LYS A 805 19.15 0.42 -34.40
C LYS A 805 19.65 -0.68 -35.36
N SER A 806 20.79 -0.47 -36.01
CA SER A 806 21.33 -1.34 -37.08
C SER A 806 22.70 -2.00 -36.76
N PRO A 807 22.93 -2.57 -35.55
CA PRO A 807 24.25 -3.05 -35.13
C PRO A 807 24.80 -4.19 -35.99
N MET A 808 23.94 -4.95 -36.67
CA MET A 808 24.35 -6.04 -37.57
C MET A 808 25.20 -5.55 -38.75
N TYR A 809 24.95 -4.34 -39.26
CA TYR A 809 25.77 -3.75 -40.33
C TYR A 809 27.15 -3.34 -39.83
N VAL A 810 27.22 -2.73 -38.64
CA VAL A 810 28.48 -2.37 -37.96
C VAL A 810 29.34 -3.62 -37.71
N LEU A 811 28.71 -4.69 -37.19
CA LEU A 811 29.37 -5.98 -36.97
C LEU A 811 29.89 -6.61 -38.27
N LYS A 812 29.13 -6.51 -39.38
CA LYS A 812 29.54 -7.01 -40.69
C LYS A 812 30.75 -6.25 -41.25
N GLY A 813 30.78 -4.92 -41.13
CA GLY A 813 31.92 -4.09 -41.52
C GLY A 813 33.19 -4.39 -40.72
N LEU A 814 33.12 -4.36 -39.39
CA LEU A 814 34.23 -4.71 -38.51
C LEU A 814 34.73 -6.16 -38.72
N THR A 815 33.82 -7.09 -39.07
CA THR A 815 34.21 -8.47 -39.41
C THR A 815 34.95 -8.54 -40.74
N LYS A 816 34.51 -7.84 -41.79
CA LYS A 816 35.24 -7.75 -43.07
C LYS A 816 36.67 -7.23 -42.85
N LEU A 817 36.83 -6.12 -42.13
CA LEU A 817 38.14 -5.52 -41.86
C LEU A 817 39.08 -6.50 -41.14
N ARG A 818 38.59 -7.14 -40.06
CA ARG A 818 39.35 -8.18 -39.34
C ARG A 818 39.63 -9.42 -40.19
N GLN A 819 38.78 -9.78 -41.16
CA GLN A 819 39.09 -10.81 -42.14
C GLN A 819 40.24 -10.37 -43.07
N ILE A 820 40.25 -9.13 -43.55
CA ILE A 820 41.31 -8.60 -44.44
C ILE A 820 42.66 -8.50 -43.72
N CYS A 821 42.70 -8.12 -42.43
CA CYS A 821 43.93 -8.17 -41.61
C CYS A 821 44.57 -9.57 -41.59
N ASN A 822 43.75 -10.63 -41.69
CA ASN A 822 44.21 -12.00 -41.65
C ASN A 822 44.54 -12.55 -43.04
N SER A 823 43.58 -12.59 -43.98
CA SER A 823 43.85 -12.87 -45.39
C SER A 823 42.68 -12.38 -46.25
N THR A 824 43.00 -11.80 -47.41
CA THR A 824 42.01 -11.39 -48.43
C THR A 824 41.11 -12.55 -48.86
N LYS A 825 41.64 -13.79 -48.89
CA LYS A 825 40.89 -15.02 -49.22
C LYS A 825 39.82 -15.42 -48.19
N LEU A 826 39.74 -14.74 -47.05
CA LEU A 826 38.63 -14.89 -46.11
C LEU A 826 37.36 -14.15 -46.59
N LEU A 827 37.49 -13.21 -47.54
CA LEU A 827 36.37 -12.60 -48.25
C LEU A 827 35.85 -13.58 -49.32
N LYS A 828 34.59 -14.02 -49.19
CA LYS A 828 33.92 -14.86 -50.18
C LYS A 828 33.33 -14.02 -51.32
N THR A 829 34.20 -13.36 -52.07
CA THR A 829 33.86 -12.52 -53.24
C THR A 829 34.84 -12.86 -54.36
N GLU A 830 34.29 -13.17 -55.53
CA GLU A 830 35.01 -13.89 -56.59
C GLU A 830 36.08 -13.03 -57.29
N ASP A 831 35.92 -11.71 -57.31
CA ASP A 831 36.77 -10.76 -58.04
C ASP A 831 38.12 -10.41 -57.39
N LEU A 832 38.37 -10.83 -56.13
CA LEU A 832 39.53 -10.39 -55.32
C LEU A 832 40.45 -11.53 -54.86
N SER A 833 40.30 -12.74 -55.42
CA SER A 833 40.88 -13.98 -54.85
C SER A 833 42.23 -14.44 -55.45
N THR A 834 42.81 -13.69 -56.39
CA THR A 834 43.89 -14.17 -57.28
C THR A 834 45.29 -14.16 -56.68
N GLU A 835 45.63 -13.25 -55.77
CA GLU A 835 46.94 -13.19 -55.10
C GLU A 835 46.85 -13.53 -53.60
N ASP A 836 47.71 -14.44 -53.13
CA ASP A 836 47.78 -14.85 -51.72
C ASP A 836 48.96 -14.19 -51.01
N ASN A 837 48.78 -12.94 -50.61
CA ASN A 837 49.80 -12.11 -49.97
C ASN A 837 49.40 -11.75 -48.53
N SER A 838 49.04 -12.76 -47.73
CA SER A 838 48.74 -12.62 -46.30
C SER A 838 50.04 -12.50 -45.49
N ALA A 839 50.33 -11.29 -45.01
CA ALA A 839 51.47 -11.02 -44.14
C ALA A 839 51.48 -11.92 -42.88
N LYS A 840 50.31 -12.16 -42.28
CA LYS A 840 50.21 -12.99 -41.08
C LYS A 840 50.51 -14.46 -41.32
N ILE A 841 50.15 -15.02 -42.47
CA ILE A 841 50.47 -16.44 -42.78
C ILE A 841 51.97 -16.58 -43.03
N GLU A 842 52.57 -15.62 -43.74
CA GLU A 842 54.01 -15.56 -44.01
C GLU A 842 54.83 -15.48 -42.72
N THR A 843 54.60 -14.45 -41.89
CA THR A 843 55.28 -14.30 -40.59
C THR A 843 55.01 -15.46 -39.63
N LEU A 844 53.81 -16.05 -39.64
CA LEU A 844 53.51 -17.23 -38.81
C LEU A 844 54.30 -18.47 -39.26
N ILE A 845 54.52 -18.65 -40.57
CA ILE A 845 55.26 -19.81 -41.08
C ILE A 845 56.75 -19.67 -40.79
N GLU A 846 57.34 -18.49 -41.03
CA GLU A 846 58.73 -18.18 -40.64
C GLU A 846 58.94 -18.48 -39.15
N GLN A 847 58.06 -17.94 -38.30
CA GLN A 847 58.09 -18.14 -36.85
C GLN A 847 57.87 -19.61 -36.42
N ILE A 848 57.09 -20.39 -37.16
CA ILE A 848 56.94 -21.83 -36.90
C ILE A 848 58.19 -22.60 -37.34
N GLU A 849 58.73 -22.33 -38.52
CA GLU A 849 59.92 -23.01 -39.06
C GLU A 849 61.15 -22.83 -38.14
N ASP A 850 61.36 -21.62 -37.61
CA ASP A 850 62.44 -21.34 -36.64
C ASP A 850 62.28 -22.10 -35.31
N ASN A 851 61.04 -22.30 -34.83
CA ASN A 851 60.77 -22.78 -33.47
C ASN A 851 60.35 -24.24 -33.37
N ILE A 852 59.86 -24.84 -34.47
CA ILE A 852 59.25 -26.18 -34.45
C ILE A 852 60.23 -27.26 -33.97
N ALA A 853 61.53 -27.15 -34.27
CA ALA A 853 62.54 -28.12 -33.81
C ALA A 853 62.63 -28.23 -32.27
N TYR A 854 62.42 -27.13 -31.54
CA TYR A 854 62.62 -27.06 -30.09
C TYR A 854 61.30 -27.08 -29.29
N HIS A 855 60.21 -26.61 -29.89
CA HIS A 855 58.94 -26.40 -29.20
C HIS A 855 57.78 -27.16 -29.85
N LYS A 856 56.74 -27.46 -29.06
CA LYS A 856 55.41 -27.81 -29.58
C LYS A 856 54.53 -26.56 -29.54
N ILE A 857 53.82 -26.33 -30.65
CA ILE A 857 53.21 -25.05 -30.99
C ILE A 857 51.69 -25.19 -31.09
N ILE A 858 50.96 -24.28 -30.46
CA ILE A 858 49.51 -24.14 -30.63
C ILE A 858 49.23 -22.87 -31.43
N VAL A 859 48.36 -22.97 -32.45
CA VAL A 859 47.93 -21.83 -33.26
C VAL A 859 46.43 -21.61 -33.07
N PHE A 860 46.06 -20.46 -32.54
CA PHE A 860 44.68 -20.05 -32.28
C PHE A 860 44.18 -19.02 -33.31
N SER A 861 42.97 -19.24 -33.82
CA SER A 861 42.24 -18.27 -34.65
C SER A 861 40.72 -18.33 -34.38
N GLN A 862 40.00 -17.22 -34.51
CA GLN A 862 38.53 -17.23 -34.50
C GLN A 862 37.93 -17.80 -35.79
N PHE A 863 38.67 -17.73 -36.90
CA PHE A 863 38.21 -18.07 -38.24
C PHE A 863 38.69 -19.47 -38.63
N VAL A 864 37.79 -20.46 -38.67
CA VAL A 864 38.14 -21.84 -39.08
C VAL A 864 38.73 -21.87 -40.50
N SER A 865 38.30 -20.98 -41.38
CA SER A 865 38.88 -20.83 -42.73
C SER A 865 40.30 -20.26 -42.73
N MET A 866 40.70 -19.48 -41.71
CA MET A 866 42.10 -19.04 -41.56
C MET A 866 42.99 -20.21 -41.13
N LEU A 867 42.53 -21.05 -40.19
CA LEU A 867 43.22 -22.30 -39.85
C LEU A 867 43.38 -23.23 -41.05
N GLN A 868 42.41 -23.27 -41.97
CA GLN A 868 42.51 -24.05 -43.21
C GLN A 868 43.53 -23.48 -44.22
N LEU A 869 43.68 -22.15 -44.28
CA LEU A 869 44.73 -21.50 -45.08
C LEU A 869 46.12 -21.77 -44.48
N ILE A 870 46.27 -21.61 -43.16
CA ILE A 870 47.49 -21.91 -42.40
C ILE A 870 47.87 -23.39 -42.55
N GLN A 871 46.91 -24.31 -42.40
CA GLN A 871 47.13 -25.74 -42.63
C GLN A 871 47.68 -26.01 -44.03
N LYS A 872 47.04 -25.47 -45.07
CA LYS A 872 47.50 -25.67 -46.45
C LYS A 872 48.93 -25.13 -46.66
N ALA A 873 49.26 -24.00 -46.05
CA ALA A 873 50.57 -23.37 -46.23
C ALA A 873 51.68 -24.07 -45.42
N LEU A 874 51.38 -24.61 -44.24
CA LEU A 874 52.27 -25.50 -43.48
C LEU A 874 52.49 -26.85 -44.20
N SER A 875 51.45 -27.44 -44.78
CA SER A 875 51.57 -28.63 -45.62
C SER A 875 52.38 -28.39 -46.90
N ALA A 876 52.55 -27.13 -47.34
CA ALA A 876 53.43 -26.76 -48.46
C ALA A 876 54.91 -26.57 -48.02
N LYS A 877 55.21 -26.74 -46.74
CA LYS A 877 56.55 -26.83 -46.13
C LYS A 877 56.80 -28.21 -45.50
N ASP A 878 56.00 -29.22 -45.86
CA ASP A 878 56.01 -30.58 -45.30
C ASP A 878 55.85 -30.64 -43.77
N ILE A 879 55.20 -29.63 -43.17
CA ILE A 879 54.89 -29.59 -41.73
C ILE A 879 53.53 -30.24 -41.46
N ASP A 880 53.55 -31.37 -40.75
CA ASP A 880 52.33 -32.06 -40.29
C ASP A 880 51.58 -31.26 -39.21
N THR A 881 50.25 -31.25 -39.31
CA THR A 881 49.38 -30.44 -38.45
C THR A 881 48.14 -31.19 -37.97
N SER A 882 47.90 -31.15 -36.65
CA SER A 882 46.62 -31.52 -36.06
C SER A 882 45.65 -30.33 -36.07
N MET A 883 44.34 -30.57 -36.28
CA MET A 883 43.33 -29.49 -36.22
C MET A 883 42.11 -29.83 -35.36
N LEU A 884 41.79 -28.96 -34.40
CA LEU A 884 40.67 -29.08 -33.46
C LEU A 884 39.67 -27.92 -33.64
N THR A 885 38.51 -28.22 -34.22
CA THR A 885 37.43 -27.26 -34.48
C THR A 885 36.15 -27.63 -33.74
N GLY A 886 35.15 -26.75 -33.79
CA GLY A 886 33.81 -27.04 -33.27
C GLY A 886 33.15 -28.30 -33.89
N LYS A 887 33.49 -28.67 -35.13
CA LYS A 887 32.95 -29.84 -35.83
C LYS A 887 33.69 -31.16 -35.49
N THR A 888 34.84 -31.10 -34.85
CA THR A 888 35.68 -32.28 -34.56
C THR A 888 34.97 -33.22 -33.56
N LYS A 889 34.79 -34.49 -33.95
CA LYS A 889 34.22 -35.57 -33.11
C LYS A 889 35.28 -36.18 -32.18
N ASN A 890 36.33 -36.78 -32.73
CA ASN A 890 37.37 -37.52 -32.00
C ASN A 890 38.40 -36.59 -31.34
N ARG A 891 37.95 -35.64 -30.51
CA ARG A 891 38.80 -34.60 -29.92
C ARG A 891 39.87 -35.18 -28.99
N GLU A 892 39.52 -36.18 -28.19
CA GLU A 892 40.45 -36.82 -27.26
C GLU A 892 41.65 -37.44 -27.98
N GLN A 893 41.41 -38.17 -29.08
CA GLN A 893 42.47 -38.81 -29.86
C GLN A 893 43.49 -37.78 -30.34
N ILE A 894 43.03 -36.67 -30.93
CA ILE A 894 43.89 -35.57 -31.42
C ILE A 894 44.70 -34.93 -30.26
N VAL A 895 44.08 -34.74 -29.10
CA VAL A 895 44.73 -34.16 -27.90
C VAL A 895 45.75 -35.13 -27.27
N ARG A 896 45.50 -36.45 -27.31
CA ARG A 896 46.48 -37.48 -26.93
C ARG A 896 47.65 -37.49 -27.92
N THR A 897 47.37 -37.58 -29.22
CA THR A 897 48.37 -37.54 -30.31
C THR A 897 49.31 -36.34 -30.18
N PHE A 898 48.80 -35.12 -30.01
CA PHE A 898 49.64 -33.91 -29.85
C PHE A 898 50.53 -33.94 -28.59
N GLN A 899 50.01 -34.44 -27.46
CA GLN A 899 50.78 -34.46 -26.22
C GLN A 899 51.78 -35.63 -26.16
N GLN A 900 51.49 -36.76 -26.81
CA GLN A 900 52.28 -38.01 -26.68
C GLN A 900 53.20 -38.32 -27.86
N GLN A 901 52.94 -37.79 -29.06
CA GLN A 901 53.82 -37.99 -30.23
C GLN A 901 54.63 -36.74 -30.51
N ASP A 902 55.92 -36.91 -30.80
CA ASP A 902 56.86 -35.79 -30.99
C ASP A 902 57.00 -35.33 -32.45
N ASP A 903 56.43 -36.07 -33.40
CA ASP A 903 56.34 -35.69 -34.81
C ASP A 903 55.19 -34.68 -35.05
N ASN A 904 54.10 -34.81 -34.30
CA ASN A 904 52.90 -33.97 -34.39
C ASN A 904 53.07 -32.67 -33.57
N ARG A 905 53.88 -31.74 -34.08
CA ARG A 905 54.38 -30.59 -33.30
C ARG A 905 53.52 -29.32 -33.38
N VAL A 906 52.57 -29.24 -34.33
CA VAL A 906 51.71 -28.07 -34.52
C VAL A 906 50.23 -28.44 -34.39
N LEU A 907 49.53 -27.80 -33.45
CA LEU A 907 48.10 -27.99 -33.20
C LEU A 907 47.30 -26.71 -33.49
N LEU A 908 46.51 -26.75 -34.55
CA LEU A 908 45.63 -25.68 -35.02
C LEU A 908 44.28 -25.75 -34.28
N ILE A 909 43.90 -24.73 -33.51
CA ILE A 909 42.68 -24.75 -32.69
C ILE A 909 41.84 -23.51 -32.96
N SER A 910 40.54 -23.66 -33.20
CA SER A 910 39.68 -22.47 -33.24
C SER A 910 39.40 -21.95 -31.83
N LEU A 911 39.46 -20.64 -31.59
CA LEU A 911 39.32 -20.04 -30.24
C LEU A 911 38.07 -20.54 -29.49
N LYS A 912 36.94 -20.71 -30.20
CA LYS A 912 35.69 -21.26 -29.65
C LYS A 912 35.75 -22.75 -29.26
N ALA A 913 36.68 -23.52 -29.83
CA ALA A 913 36.96 -24.89 -29.43
C ALA A 913 38.03 -24.94 -28.32
N GLY A 914 39.07 -24.11 -28.43
CA GLY A 914 40.13 -23.95 -27.43
C GLY A 914 39.64 -23.47 -26.07
N GLY A 915 38.58 -22.65 -26.04
CA GLY A 915 37.88 -22.24 -24.82
C GLY A 915 37.24 -23.38 -24.02
N THR A 916 37.07 -24.58 -24.59
CA THR A 916 36.66 -25.76 -23.81
C THR A 916 37.85 -26.41 -23.09
N GLY A 917 37.71 -26.67 -21.78
CA GLY A 917 38.78 -26.79 -20.76
C GLY A 917 39.90 -27.85 -20.87
N LEU A 918 40.26 -28.30 -22.06
CA LEU A 918 41.32 -29.27 -22.37
C LEU A 918 42.67 -28.94 -21.70
N ASN A 919 43.39 -29.98 -21.28
CA ASN A 919 44.81 -29.91 -20.88
C ASN A 919 45.70 -30.02 -22.11
N LEU A 920 46.63 -29.07 -22.31
CA LEU A 920 47.56 -29.01 -23.45
C LEU A 920 48.99 -28.64 -22.98
N THR A 921 49.42 -29.15 -21.84
CA THR A 921 50.69 -28.77 -21.16
C THR A 921 51.97 -29.16 -21.92
N ALA A 922 51.87 -29.96 -22.99
CA ALA A 922 53.02 -30.28 -23.83
C ALA A 922 53.48 -29.12 -24.74
N ALA A 923 52.68 -28.05 -24.87
CA ALA A 923 53.04 -26.87 -25.67
C ALA A 923 53.72 -25.79 -24.82
N SER A 924 54.78 -25.18 -25.35
CA SER A 924 55.49 -24.03 -24.78
C SER A 924 55.24 -22.73 -25.54
N LEU A 925 54.77 -22.81 -26.79
CA LEU A 925 54.64 -21.67 -27.69
C LEU A 925 53.22 -21.58 -28.25
N VAL A 926 52.58 -20.41 -28.12
CA VAL A 926 51.17 -20.21 -28.43
C VAL A 926 50.99 -18.98 -29.32
N TYR A 927 50.63 -19.16 -30.59
CA TYR A 927 50.32 -18.07 -31.50
C TYR A 927 48.82 -17.74 -31.49
N LEU A 928 48.49 -16.48 -31.26
CA LEU A 928 47.17 -15.89 -31.45
C LEU A 928 47.18 -15.12 -32.77
N VAL A 929 46.61 -15.71 -33.82
CA VAL A 929 46.65 -15.18 -35.19
C VAL A 929 45.77 -13.95 -35.35
N ASP A 930 44.68 -13.87 -34.59
CA ASP A 930 43.73 -12.76 -34.63
C ASP A 930 43.23 -12.37 -33.23
N PRO A 931 43.21 -11.07 -32.88
CA PRO A 931 42.78 -10.61 -31.56
C PRO A 931 41.26 -10.68 -31.42
N TRP A 932 40.80 -11.05 -30.23
CA TRP A 932 39.40 -11.22 -29.88
C TRP A 932 38.92 -10.10 -28.96
N TRP A 933 37.68 -9.63 -29.13
CA TRP A 933 37.19 -8.45 -28.40
C TRP A 933 37.26 -8.58 -26.87
N ASN A 934 37.01 -9.78 -26.31
CA ASN A 934 37.15 -10.04 -24.87
C ASN A 934 38.51 -10.71 -24.55
N PRO A 935 39.46 -10.05 -23.86
CA PRO A 935 40.77 -10.62 -23.56
C PRO A 935 40.70 -11.88 -22.67
N ALA A 936 39.67 -12.01 -21.83
CA ALA A 936 39.43 -13.21 -21.02
C ALA A 936 39.39 -14.50 -21.85
N VAL A 937 38.93 -14.44 -23.11
CA VAL A 937 38.84 -15.59 -24.03
C VAL A 937 40.22 -15.98 -24.59
N GLU A 938 41.11 -15.01 -24.80
CA GLU A 938 42.49 -15.26 -25.21
C GLU A 938 43.30 -15.83 -24.03
N ASN A 939 43.19 -15.17 -22.86
CA ASN A 939 43.84 -15.62 -21.62
C ASN A 939 43.40 -17.04 -21.26
N GLN A 940 42.11 -17.34 -21.37
CA GLN A 940 41.55 -18.68 -21.20
C GLN A 940 42.16 -19.72 -22.16
N ALA A 941 42.55 -19.33 -23.38
CA ALA A 941 43.16 -20.20 -24.38
C ALA A 941 44.68 -20.41 -24.14
N ILE A 942 45.40 -19.37 -23.73
CA ILE A 942 46.81 -19.45 -23.29
C ILE A 942 46.93 -20.36 -22.04
N ASP A 943 45.98 -20.22 -21.11
CA ASP A 943 45.80 -21.05 -19.90
C ASP A 943 45.37 -22.52 -20.17
N ARG A 944 45.60 -23.02 -21.39
CA ARG A 944 45.54 -24.46 -21.75
C ARG A 944 46.94 -25.07 -21.84
N ALA A 945 47.92 -24.28 -22.29
CA ALA A 945 49.35 -24.60 -22.22
C ALA A 945 49.95 -24.19 -20.85
N TYR A 946 49.58 -23.01 -20.35
CA TYR A 946 50.06 -22.48 -19.07
C TYR A 946 49.24 -23.03 -17.88
N ARG A 947 49.45 -24.32 -17.56
CA ARG A 947 48.80 -25.03 -16.44
C ARG A 947 49.83 -25.73 -15.55
N ILE A 948 49.42 -26.02 -14.31
CA ILE A 948 50.21 -26.82 -13.36
C ILE A 948 50.57 -28.18 -13.98
N GLY A 949 51.86 -28.52 -13.91
CA GLY A 949 52.47 -29.64 -14.64
C GLY A 949 53.39 -29.18 -15.78
N GLN A 950 53.17 -27.98 -16.32
CA GLN A 950 54.12 -27.31 -17.22
C GLN A 950 55.49 -27.15 -16.56
N GLN A 951 56.57 -27.44 -17.31
CA GLN A 951 57.97 -27.30 -16.89
C GLN A 951 58.73 -26.24 -17.69
N GLN A 952 58.22 -25.83 -18.86
CA GLN A 952 58.82 -24.83 -19.73
C GLN A 952 58.10 -23.48 -19.63
N THR A 953 58.85 -22.39 -19.73
CA THR A 953 58.31 -21.03 -19.92
C THR A 953 57.34 -21.01 -21.09
N VAL A 954 56.13 -20.47 -20.88
CA VAL A 954 55.11 -20.40 -21.93
C VAL A 954 55.12 -19.02 -22.57
N THR A 955 55.42 -18.96 -23.86
CA THR A 955 55.42 -17.73 -24.65
C THR A 955 54.14 -17.66 -25.49
N ALA A 956 53.31 -16.65 -25.24
CA ALA A 956 52.13 -16.34 -26.03
C ALA A 956 52.42 -15.15 -26.96
N VAL A 957 52.24 -15.35 -28.26
CA VAL A 957 52.58 -14.40 -29.31
C VAL A 957 51.31 -13.95 -30.02
N ARG A 958 50.98 -12.66 -29.99
CA ARG A 958 49.85 -12.09 -30.74
C ARG A 958 50.33 -11.51 -32.07
N LEU A 959 49.76 -11.97 -33.17
CA LEU A 959 50.01 -11.43 -34.51
C LEU A 959 49.01 -10.30 -34.79
N ILE A 960 49.51 -9.06 -34.87
CA ILE A 960 48.69 -7.85 -35.00
C ILE A 960 49.09 -7.12 -36.29
N THR A 961 48.12 -6.72 -37.11
CA THR A 961 48.42 -5.89 -38.27
C THR A 961 48.37 -4.39 -37.89
N PRO A 962 49.49 -3.64 -38.01
CA PRO A 962 49.56 -2.23 -37.63
C PRO A 962 48.73 -1.35 -38.58
N ASP A 963 48.36 -0.15 -38.11
CA ASP A 963 47.49 0.80 -38.81
C ASP A 963 46.14 0.21 -39.25
N THR A 964 45.59 -0.71 -38.43
CA THR A 964 44.27 -1.32 -38.64
C THR A 964 43.41 -1.34 -37.38
N VAL A 965 42.16 -1.80 -37.54
CA VAL A 965 41.22 -2.09 -36.46
C VAL A 965 41.78 -3.04 -35.39
N GLU A 966 42.71 -3.95 -35.72
CA GLU A 966 43.28 -4.91 -34.77
C GLU A 966 44.21 -4.25 -33.74
N GLU A 967 45.10 -3.36 -34.19
CA GLU A 967 45.99 -2.62 -33.29
C GLU A 967 45.18 -1.73 -32.34
N LYS A 968 44.12 -1.10 -32.85
CA LYS A 968 43.20 -0.26 -32.07
C LYS A 968 42.37 -1.09 -31.08
N MET A 969 42.04 -2.35 -31.41
CA MET A 969 41.45 -3.30 -30.46
C MET A 969 42.41 -3.59 -29.30
N ILE A 970 43.71 -3.84 -29.56
CA ILE A 970 44.71 -4.07 -28.51
C ILE A 970 44.89 -2.83 -27.63
N LYS A 971 45.07 -1.64 -28.22
CA LYS A 971 45.17 -0.37 -27.47
C LYS A 971 43.95 -0.15 -26.56
N MET A 972 42.75 -0.43 -27.03
CA MET A 972 41.52 -0.36 -26.23
C MET A 972 41.43 -1.43 -25.12
N GLN A 973 41.96 -2.64 -25.34
CA GLN A 973 42.07 -3.65 -24.26
C GLN A 973 43.03 -3.17 -23.17
N GLN A 974 44.20 -2.64 -23.54
CA GLN A 974 45.23 -2.16 -22.62
C GLN A 974 44.69 -1.06 -21.70
N SER A 975 44.11 0.02 -22.26
CA SER A 975 43.53 1.11 -21.46
C SER A 975 42.35 0.67 -20.57
N LYS A 976 41.68 -0.44 -20.89
CA LYS A 976 40.66 -1.03 -20.01
C LYS A 976 41.27 -1.86 -18.88
N ASN A 977 42.34 -2.61 -19.14
CA ASN A 977 43.02 -3.42 -18.12
C ASN A 977 43.70 -2.55 -17.06
N GLU A 978 44.22 -1.39 -17.43
CA GLU A 978 44.75 -0.37 -16.50
C GLU A 978 43.66 0.17 -15.57
N LEU A 979 42.46 0.48 -16.10
CA LEU A 979 41.31 0.94 -15.31
C LEU A 979 40.67 -0.19 -14.47
N ALA A 980 40.76 -1.45 -14.91
CA ALA A 980 40.15 -2.60 -14.26
C ALA A 980 41.00 -3.18 -13.12
N SER A 981 42.34 -3.13 -13.24
CA SER A 981 43.27 -3.62 -12.22
C SER A 981 43.26 -2.76 -10.95
N ALA A 982 43.00 -1.46 -11.07
CA ALA A 982 42.87 -0.53 -9.94
C ALA A 982 41.59 -0.73 -9.07
N LEU A 983 40.62 -1.55 -9.51
CA LEU A 983 39.33 -1.75 -8.83
C LEU A 983 38.83 -3.20 -8.94
N ILE A 984 39.60 -4.15 -8.40
CA ILE A 984 39.23 -5.58 -8.17
C ILE A 984 38.46 -6.21 -9.36
N GLY A 985 39.18 -6.49 -10.45
CA GLY A 985 38.77 -7.49 -11.44
C GLY A 985 37.61 -7.09 -12.37
N LYS A 986 37.49 -5.82 -12.76
CA LYS A 986 36.46 -5.31 -13.69
C LYS A 986 36.66 -5.71 -15.16
N GLU A 987 36.69 -7.00 -15.46
CA GLU A 987 36.41 -7.48 -16.84
C GLU A 987 34.89 -7.45 -17.09
N GLY A 988 34.39 -6.33 -17.60
CA GLY A 988 32.98 -6.25 -18.01
C GLY A 988 32.48 -4.89 -18.52
N ASN A 989 32.30 -4.79 -19.84
CA ASN A 989 31.25 -3.94 -20.43
C ASN A 989 30.93 -4.44 -21.86
N PRO A 990 29.65 -4.53 -22.32
CA PRO A 990 29.30 -5.12 -23.61
C PRO A 990 29.86 -4.36 -24.81
N LEU A 991 30.97 -4.86 -25.35
CA LEU A 991 31.86 -4.13 -26.27
C LEU A 991 31.24 -3.61 -27.57
N LEU A 992 30.09 -4.13 -28.01
CA LEU A 992 29.55 -3.87 -29.35
C LEU A 992 28.11 -3.32 -29.36
N GLN A 993 27.49 -3.10 -28.20
CA GLN A 993 26.14 -2.50 -28.12
C GLN A 993 26.15 -1.02 -27.69
N ASN A 994 27.25 -0.54 -27.08
CA ASN A 994 27.35 0.81 -26.52
C ASN A 994 28.36 1.72 -27.24
N PHE A 995 29.01 1.29 -28.32
CA PHE A 995 29.93 2.17 -29.07
C PHE A 995 29.21 3.40 -29.61
N THR A 996 29.73 4.59 -29.31
CA THR A 996 29.26 5.84 -29.92
C THR A 996 29.74 5.93 -31.38
N LYS A 997 29.10 6.79 -32.18
CA LYS A 997 29.55 7.10 -33.55
C LYS A 997 31.02 7.56 -33.57
N GLU A 998 31.45 8.32 -32.57
CA GLU A 998 32.83 8.78 -32.39
C GLU A 998 33.79 7.61 -32.12
N GLN A 999 33.42 6.66 -31.25
CA GLN A 999 34.23 5.47 -30.95
C GLN A 999 34.35 4.52 -32.16
N LEU A 1000 33.30 4.41 -32.97
CA LEU A 1000 33.38 3.69 -34.26
C LEU A 1000 34.29 4.42 -35.25
N LEU A 1001 34.22 5.76 -35.32
CA LEU A 1001 35.09 6.54 -36.21
C LEU A 1001 36.56 6.52 -35.75
N SER A 1002 36.87 6.46 -34.45
CA SER A 1002 38.25 6.30 -33.96
C SER A 1002 38.81 4.89 -34.20
N LEU A 1003 37.96 3.86 -34.26
CA LEU A 1003 38.39 2.52 -34.68
C LEU A 1003 38.75 2.45 -36.18
N LEU A 1004 38.33 3.44 -36.98
CA LEU A 1004 38.53 3.49 -38.43
C LEU A 1004 39.64 4.46 -38.83
N ARG A 1005 39.63 5.71 -38.33
CA ARG A 1005 40.68 6.74 -38.51
C ARG A 1005 42.05 6.29 -38.02
#